data_AF-A0A1S4CJX1-F1
#
_entry.id   AF-A0A1S4CJX1-F1
#
_cell.length_a   1.000
_cell.length_b   1.000
_cell.length_c   1.000
_cell.angle_alpha   90.00
_cell.angle_beta   90.00
_cell.angle_gamma   90.00
#
_symmetry.space_group_name_H-M   'P 1'
#
loop_
_entity.id
_entity.type
_entity.pdbx_description
1 polymer ?
#
loop_
_entity_poly.entity_id
_entity_poly.type
_entity_poly.pdbx_seq_one_letter_code
_entity_poly.pdbx_strand_id
1 'polypeptide(L)'
;MGILQRVQYLLETEPSAALEECLISILIAIARHSPTCADAIMKCQRLVQTIINRFTSKEQMEISISKIKSVALLRILARSDKENCLDFVKTGIFQKMIWQLYRYTSFDQWVKSGKEACKLSSALLVEQLRLWKVCVQHGYCVSYFADLFPALCIWLNVPAFGKMIENSVLSEYAAIAKEAYLVLGALTRRLPIFYSHMQQLDRGTTEEAENWCWAHVGPMIDSALEWIRLKKIPLLSRLIEWQNEEKLNGDIQDSAVTPLLWLISSIMDMLSAVLEAVIPEDNAELRHGSLPWLPDFVPKIGLEILKNGLMSFSGLVLASHDNSAGSGSFLECLCYLRKINGRETSIASSSCLQGLLRVAWCVDKLILLANNEPRDLFAKYQSFTREEKTLADGILHSSLPELRTLMTSLVESNGSKWRHMKSIETFGRGGPAPGIGVGWGAPGGGFWSKHILSAQVDARLFIYLLDVFPIVSVKDQFTTEGMNSIIQKINSVMGACLLLGPMDSSAVDKLLDFLFQVPTLKYIDFSIRQFLTLKQGYQALERVYEEEDYLLLSDVLASHFKKRWLSAKQKRKSAAGDEHVCRKNPKKGNILLDTIPEEISTSNLASQEPKCLVAEWAHQRLHLPLHWFLSPLSLLCSTSHETLDFLKVAKGGLFFLLGIELMSTSLPAELRTSVRNVPIVWKLHALSATLLSGMDIFEEENSRDLYKALQDVYGQLLDREEKVDAKKLKFKTDIHENYSTFIDNLVEQFAAVSYGDMIFGRQVGVYLHHFVEDPVRLAAWNALSNACALELLPPLEKCIAATCGYLEPVEDDERMLEAYCKSWVSGALDKAASRGSASFTLALHHLSSFIFQTCSGNMLPLRNKLAKSLLRDYSRKKQHESLFVNLLEYQRPDTRSEMPQHSCNVVNRLQILKEACEGNSSLLSEVEKLSSVIIRKQHVGS
;
A
#
# COMPACT_ATOMS: atom_id res chain seq x y z
N MET A 1 27.53 3.65 25.50
CA MET A 1 27.85 2.34 24.90
C MET A 1 28.96 1.60 25.66
N GLY A 2 28.73 1.18 26.90
CA GLY A 2 29.72 0.36 27.63
C GLY A 2 29.85 -1.08 27.11
N ILE A 3 28.88 -1.55 26.32
CA ILE A 3 28.84 -2.92 25.79
C ILE A 3 29.93 -3.14 24.73
N LEU A 4 30.15 -2.19 23.81
CA LEU A 4 31.15 -2.34 22.73
C LEU A 4 32.58 -2.49 23.27
N GLN A 5 32.95 -1.67 24.27
CA GLN A 5 34.26 -1.75 24.92
C GLN A 5 34.47 -3.07 25.67
N ARG A 6 33.41 -3.62 26.28
CA ARG A 6 33.44 -4.95 26.93
C ARG A 6 33.60 -6.08 25.91
N VAL A 7 32.89 -6.01 24.78
CA VAL A 7 33.01 -6.98 23.69
C VAL A 7 34.42 -6.94 23.11
N GLN A 8 35.00 -5.76 22.90
CA GLN A 8 36.39 -5.62 22.46
C GLN A 8 37.36 -6.31 23.41
N TYR A 9 37.27 -6.00 24.71
CA TYR A 9 38.13 -6.60 25.73
C TYR A 9 38.06 -8.14 25.71
N LEU A 10 36.84 -8.70 25.64
CA LEU A 10 36.63 -10.15 25.59
C LEU A 10 37.18 -10.81 24.31
N LEU A 11 37.21 -10.10 23.17
CA LEU A 11 37.79 -10.60 21.92
C LEU A 11 39.33 -10.55 21.93
N GLU A 12 39.92 -9.64 22.70
CA GLU A 12 41.37 -9.53 22.89
C GLU A 12 41.91 -10.60 23.85
N THR A 13 41.11 -11.08 24.80
CA THR A 13 41.49 -12.10 25.81
C THR A 13 41.41 -13.56 25.32
N GLU A 14 41.62 -13.82 24.02
CA GLU A 14 41.57 -15.17 23.40
C GLU A 14 40.33 -16.02 23.81
N PRO A 15 39.11 -15.63 23.40
CA PRO A 15 37.89 -16.35 23.74
C PRO A 15 37.81 -17.74 23.08
N SER A 16 37.04 -18.65 23.66
CA SER A 16 36.67 -19.91 23.01
C SER A 16 35.89 -19.65 21.71
N ALA A 17 35.94 -20.57 20.74
CA ALA A 17 35.28 -20.41 19.43
C ALA A 17 33.77 -20.10 19.56
N ALA A 18 33.09 -20.70 20.53
CA ALA A 18 31.68 -20.45 20.81
C ALA A 18 31.43 -19.03 21.39
N LEU A 19 32.33 -18.53 22.24
CA LEU A 19 32.24 -17.18 22.78
C LEU A 19 32.51 -16.14 21.69
N GLU A 20 33.52 -16.37 20.83
CA GLU A 20 33.81 -15.53 19.67
C GLU A 20 32.59 -15.42 18.73
N GLU A 21 31.95 -16.56 18.45
CA GLU A 21 30.72 -16.63 17.65
C GLU A 21 29.59 -15.76 18.25
N CYS A 22 29.34 -15.89 19.56
CA CYS A 22 28.30 -15.13 20.26
C CYS A 22 28.58 -13.63 20.26
N LEU A 23 29.83 -13.22 20.50
CA LEU A 23 30.24 -11.82 20.53
C LEU A 23 30.05 -11.15 19.15
N ILE A 24 30.44 -11.82 18.07
CA ILE A 24 30.24 -11.29 16.71
C ILE A 24 28.74 -11.25 16.37
N SER A 25 27.95 -12.24 16.79
CA SER A 25 26.48 -12.19 16.64
C SER A 25 25.84 -11.00 17.35
N ILE A 26 26.30 -10.66 18.55
CA ILE A 26 25.83 -9.46 19.27
C ILE A 26 26.18 -8.20 18.48
N LEU A 27 27.40 -8.09 17.94
CA LEU A 27 27.80 -6.95 17.11
C LEU A 27 26.96 -6.84 15.83
N ILE A 28 26.66 -7.96 15.17
CA ILE A 28 25.76 -8.01 14.01
C ILE A 28 24.36 -7.48 14.38
N ALA A 29 23.82 -7.89 15.53
CA ALA A 29 22.52 -7.44 16.00
C ALA A 29 22.51 -5.93 16.29
N ILE A 30 23.56 -5.42 16.94
CA ILE A 30 23.72 -3.98 17.21
C ILE A 30 23.84 -3.19 15.90
N ALA A 31 24.66 -3.64 14.96
CA ALA A 31 24.86 -2.98 13.67
C ALA A 31 23.57 -2.91 12.83
N ARG A 32 22.71 -3.93 12.93
CA ARG A 32 21.41 -3.97 12.22
C ARG A 32 20.34 -3.08 12.83
N HIS A 33 20.46 -2.71 14.10
CA HIS A 33 19.43 -1.94 14.78
C HIS A 33 19.27 -0.54 14.20
N SER A 34 20.38 0.14 13.86
CA SER A 34 20.35 1.46 13.23
C SER A 34 21.71 1.80 12.60
N PRO A 35 21.75 2.69 11.57
CA PRO A 35 23.01 3.18 11.02
C PRO A 35 23.89 3.84 12.09
N THR A 36 23.30 4.59 13.02
CA THR A 36 24.01 5.20 14.16
C THR A 36 24.74 4.16 15.03
N CYS A 37 24.14 2.97 15.21
CA CYS A 37 24.79 1.88 15.94
C CYS A 37 25.95 1.26 15.14
N ALA A 38 25.83 1.14 13.82
CA ALA A 38 26.90 0.68 12.95
C ALA A 38 28.10 1.65 12.96
N ASP A 39 27.84 2.96 12.90
CA ASP A 39 28.88 3.98 12.97
C ASP A 39 29.60 3.96 14.32
N ALA A 40 28.88 3.69 15.40
CA ALA A 40 29.50 3.57 16.72
C ALA A 40 30.40 2.33 16.85
N ILE A 41 30.11 1.24 16.14
CA ILE A 41 31.00 0.08 16.04
C ILE A 41 32.28 0.46 15.29
N MET A 42 32.16 1.19 14.17
CA MET A 42 33.32 1.65 13.40
C MET A 42 34.20 2.64 14.18
N LYS A 43 33.60 3.54 14.97
CA LYS A 43 34.32 4.49 15.83
C LYS A 43 34.96 3.86 17.07
N CYS A 44 34.59 2.62 17.41
CA CYS A 44 35.18 1.90 18.54
C CYS A 44 36.61 1.48 18.18
N GLN A 45 37.59 2.09 18.84
CA GLN A 45 39.01 1.88 18.55
C GLN A 45 39.39 0.39 18.58
N ARG A 46 40.12 -0.06 17.55
CA ARG A 46 40.70 -1.42 17.41
C ARG A 46 39.71 -2.59 17.30
N LEU A 47 38.41 -2.41 17.56
CA LEU A 47 37.43 -3.50 17.51
C LEU A 47 37.39 -4.21 16.14
N VAL A 48 37.25 -3.45 15.05
CA VAL A 48 37.21 -3.99 13.69
C VAL A 48 38.55 -4.65 13.31
N GLN A 49 39.67 -4.02 13.66
CA GLN A 49 41.03 -4.54 13.43
C GLN A 49 41.26 -5.88 14.15
N THR A 50 40.81 -6.02 15.40
CA THR A 50 40.91 -7.27 16.17
C THR A 50 40.15 -8.41 15.48
N ILE A 51 38.95 -8.15 14.96
CA ILE A 51 38.16 -9.16 14.22
C ILE A 51 38.90 -9.62 12.95
N ILE A 52 39.53 -8.68 12.23
CA ILE A 52 40.30 -8.98 11.01
C ILE A 52 41.58 -9.78 11.31
N ASN A 53 42.28 -9.44 12.38
CA ASN A 53 43.48 -10.16 12.81
C ASN A 53 43.14 -11.60 13.22
N ARG A 54 42.00 -11.82 13.88
CA ARG A 54 41.53 -13.17 14.22
C ARG A 54 41.14 -13.96 12.96
N PHE A 55 40.48 -13.32 11.99
CA PHE A 55 40.16 -13.94 10.69
C PHE A 55 41.42 -14.42 9.92
N THR A 56 42.52 -13.67 10.03
CA THR A 56 43.78 -13.92 9.29
C THR A 56 44.81 -14.77 10.05
N SER A 57 44.56 -15.07 11.33
CA SER A 57 45.45 -15.86 12.19
C SER A 57 45.64 -17.32 11.72
N LYS A 58 46.66 -18.01 12.26
CA LYS A 58 47.33 -19.23 11.72
C LYS A 58 46.45 -20.46 11.45
N GLU A 59 45.19 -20.50 11.87
CA GLU A 59 44.21 -21.53 11.45
C GLU A 59 43.65 -21.23 10.05
N GLN A 60 44.52 -20.98 9.07
CA GLN A 60 44.13 -20.53 7.72
C GLN A 60 43.33 -21.58 6.93
N MET A 61 43.45 -22.86 7.30
CA MET A 61 42.86 -23.97 6.54
C MET A 61 41.43 -24.33 6.96
N GLU A 62 41.05 -24.15 8.23
CA GLU A 62 39.72 -24.51 8.73
C GLU A 62 38.74 -23.33 8.62
N ILE A 63 37.55 -23.61 8.08
CA ILE A 63 36.48 -22.63 7.95
C ILE A 63 35.61 -22.74 9.21
N SER A 64 35.66 -21.73 10.06
CA SER A 64 34.84 -21.65 11.28
C SER A 64 33.61 -20.77 11.07
N ILE A 65 32.59 -20.97 11.91
CA ILE A 65 31.38 -20.13 11.93
C ILE A 65 31.72 -18.67 12.29
N SER A 66 32.74 -18.44 13.13
CA SER A 66 33.20 -17.09 13.48
C SER A 66 33.69 -16.33 12.25
N LYS A 67 34.44 -16.97 11.34
CA LYS A 67 34.89 -16.37 10.07
C LYS A 67 33.73 -15.92 9.19
N ILE A 68 32.69 -16.75 9.08
CA ILE A 68 31.47 -16.42 8.30
C ILE A 68 30.80 -15.17 8.89
N LYS A 69 30.63 -15.14 10.22
CA LYS A 69 30.00 -14.00 10.91
C LYS A 69 30.85 -12.73 10.84
N SER A 70 32.18 -12.83 10.85
CA SER A 70 33.08 -11.69 10.66
C SER A 70 32.87 -11.01 9.31
N VAL A 71 32.80 -11.79 8.23
CA VAL A 71 32.51 -11.26 6.88
C VAL A 71 31.10 -10.65 6.84
N ALA A 72 30.11 -11.30 7.47
CA ALA A 72 28.74 -10.79 7.55
C ALA A 72 28.65 -9.44 8.31
N LEU A 73 29.43 -9.27 9.40
CA LEU A 73 29.52 -8.01 10.13
C LEU A 73 30.12 -6.91 9.25
N LEU A 74 31.26 -7.17 8.61
CA LEU A 74 31.90 -6.19 7.72
C LEU A 74 31.00 -5.81 6.55
N ARG A 75 30.24 -6.75 5.99
CA ARG A 75 29.24 -6.46 4.98
C ARG A 75 28.16 -5.51 5.47
N ILE A 76 27.68 -5.66 6.71
CA ILE A 76 26.66 -4.77 7.29
C ILE A 76 27.24 -3.37 7.50
N LEU A 77 28.49 -3.27 7.98
CA LEU A 77 29.19 -1.99 8.17
C LEU A 77 29.51 -1.29 6.83
N ALA A 78 29.91 -2.05 5.80
CA ALA A 78 30.11 -1.53 4.45
C ALA A 78 28.80 -1.06 3.82
N ARG A 79 27.68 -1.71 4.15
CA ARG A 79 26.35 -1.33 3.67
C ARG A 79 25.78 -0.10 4.38
N SER A 80 26.23 0.22 5.59
CA SER A 80 25.69 1.36 6.35
C SER A 80 26.26 2.70 5.89
N ASP A 81 27.50 2.73 5.41
CA ASP A 81 28.16 3.95 4.93
C ASP A 81 29.18 3.66 3.81
N LYS A 82 29.20 4.54 2.81
CA LYS A 82 30.13 4.51 1.68
C LYS A 82 31.58 4.76 2.16
N GLU A 83 31.78 5.59 3.18
CA GLU A 83 33.11 5.87 3.76
C GLU A 83 33.73 4.60 4.37
N ASN A 84 32.95 3.82 5.12
CA ASN A 84 33.40 2.54 5.67
C ASN A 84 33.88 1.58 4.57
N CYS A 85 33.17 1.53 3.45
CA CYS A 85 33.55 0.70 2.31
C CYS A 85 34.89 1.15 1.71
N LEU A 86 35.10 2.46 1.54
CA LEU A 86 36.34 3.03 1.05
C LEU A 86 37.52 2.76 2.00
N ASP A 87 37.29 2.85 3.31
CA ASP A 87 38.29 2.51 4.33
C ASP A 87 38.70 1.04 4.24
N PHE A 88 37.76 0.11 4.05
CA PHE A 88 38.06 -1.32 3.90
C PHE A 88 38.90 -1.62 2.65
N VAL A 89 38.74 -0.84 1.59
CA VAL A 89 39.54 -0.98 0.36
C VAL A 89 40.95 -0.42 0.57
N LYS A 90 41.08 0.82 1.08
CA LYS A 90 42.38 1.47 1.31
C LYS A 90 43.28 0.71 2.28
N THR A 91 42.69 0.10 3.30
CA THR A 91 43.41 -0.67 4.33
C THR A 91 43.72 -2.11 3.92
N GLY A 92 43.30 -2.55 2.73
CA GLY A 92 43.48 -3.92 2.25
C GLY A 92 42.65 -4.97 3.00
N ILE A 93 41.66 -4.55 3.80
CA ILE A 93 40.77 -5.45 4.54
C ILE A 93 39.92 -6.27 3.57
N PHE A 94 39.44 -5.64 2.50
CA PHE A 94 38.64 -6.31 1.47
C PHE A 94 39.37 -7.52 0.87
N GLN A 95 40.62 -7.34 0.42
CA GLN A 95 41.43 -8.42 -0.16
C GLN A 95 41.64 -9.58 0.83
N LYS A 96 41.95 -9.27 2.09
CA LYS A 96 42.13 -10.28 3.15
C LYS A 96 40.86 -11.10 3.38
N MET A 97 39.69 -10.45 3.28
CA MET A 97 38.40 -11.08 3.53
C MET A 97 37.90 -11.96 2.39
N ILE A 98 38.26 -11.65 1.13
CA ILE A 98 37.82 -12.41 -0.05
C ILE A 98 38.78 -13.52 -0.48
N TRP A 99 39.97 -13.62 0.12
CA TRP A 99 41.04 -14.54 -0.30
C TRP A 99 40.59 -16.00 -0.51
N GLN A 100 39.62 -16.49 0.25
CA GLN A 100 39.12 -17.87 0.11
C GLN A 100 38.37 -18.13 -1.20
N LEU A 101 37.96 -17.09 -1.96
CA LEU A 101 37.40 -17.24 -3.31
C LEU A 101 38.43 -17.85 -4.27
N TYR A 102 39.73 -17.60 -4.07
CA TYR A 102 40.81 -18.14 -4.91
C TYR A 102 41.20 -19.58 -4.55
N ARG A 103 40.67 -20.15 -3.46
CA ARG A 103 41.14 -21.42 -2.90
C ARG A 103 40.82 -22.64 -3.78
N TYR A 104 39.67 -22.63 -4.45
CA TYR A 104 39.21 -23.79 -5.23
C TYR A 104 39.53 -23.57 -6.70
N THR A 105 40.27 -24.50 -7.30
CA THR A 105 40.64 -24.45 -8.72
C THR A 105 39.78 -25.39 -9.58
N SER A 106 39.05 -26.33 -8.95
CA SER A 106 38.13 -27.23 -9.63
C SER A 106 36.96 -27.65 -8.75
N PHE A 107 35.82 -27.95 -9.38
CA PHE A 107 34.63 -28.47 -8.71
C PHE A 107 34.89 -29.82 -8.00
N ASP A 108 35.65 -30.73 -8.63
CA ASP A 108 35.96 -32.03 -8.03
C ASP A 108 36.81 -31.91 -6.75
N GLN A 109 37.67 -30.89 -6.63
CA GLN A 109 38.44 -30.62 -5.41
C GLN A 109 37.51 -30.16 -4.27
N TRP A 110 36.49 -29.37 -4.58
CA TRP A 110 35.53 -28.90 -3.59
C TRP A 110 34.67 -30.04 -3.05
N VAL A 111 34.11 -30.88 -3.92
CA VAL A 111 33.29 -32.03 -3.52
C VAL A 111 34.07 -33.02 -2.64
N LYS A 112 35.36 -33.23 -2.94
CA LYS A 112 36.26 -34.10 -2.14
C LYS A 112 36.50 -33.60 -0.70
N SER A 113 36.17 -32.34 -0.38
CA SER A 113 36.33 -31.82 0.98
C SER A 113 35.28 -32.35 1.98
N GLY A 114 34.22 -33.01 1.49
CA GLY A 114 33.17 -33.60 2.30
C GLY A 114 32.01 -32.65 2.60
N LYS A 115 30.84 -33.21 2.93
CA LYS A 115 29.56 -32.48 3.03
C LYS A 115 29.59 -31.29 3.99
N GLU A 116 30.12 -31.46 5.20
CA GLU A 116 30.16 -30.39 6.20
C GLU A 116 31.16 -29.27 5.83
N ALA A 117 32.30 -29.64 5.22
CA ALA A 117 33.24 -28.65 4.69
C ALA A 117 32.63 -27.88 3.50
N CYS A 118 31.87 -28.54 2.63
CA CYS A 118 31.12 -27.89 1.55
C CYS A 118 30.06 -26.91 2.06
N LYS A 119 29.33 -27.25 3.14
CA LYS A 119 28.37 -26.34 3.77
C LYS A 119 29.03 -25.09 4.35
N LEU A 120 30.10 -25.28 5.14
CA LEU A 120 30.82 -24.16 5.76
C LEU A 120 31.52 -23.29 4.72
N SER A 121 32.15 -23.90 3.71
CA SER A 121 32.74 -23.16 2.59
C SER A 121 31.69 -22.42 1.76
N SER A 122 30.57 -23.05 1.42
CA SER A 122 29.47 -22.37 0.71
C SER A 122 28.97 -21.16 1.48
N ALA A 123 28.69 -21.29 2.78
CA ALA A 123 28.24 -20.19 3.62
C ALA A 123 29.26 -19.04 3.68
N LEU A 124 30.57 -19.34 3.74
CA LEU A 124 31.62 -18.33 3.72
C LEU A 124 31.73 -17.64 2.35
N LEU A 125 31.80 -18.40 1.26
CA LEU A 125 31.91 -17.89 -0.11
C LEU A 125 30.71 -16.99 -0.44
N VAL A 126 29.50 -17.40 -0.04
CA VAL A 126 28.25 -16.61 -0.15
C VAL A 126 28.38 -15.26 0.54
N GLU A 127 28.84 -15.20 1.80
CA GLU A 127 29.00 -13.91 2.50
C GLU A 127 30.14 -13.07 1.90
N GLN A 128 31.21 -13.68 1.37
CA GLN A 128 32.29 -12.98 0.65
C GLN A 128 31.80 -12.35 -0.66
N LEU A 129 31.05 -13.10 -1.46
CA LEU A 129 30.42 -12.58 -2.68
C LEU A 129 29.42 -11.46 -2.36
N ARG A 130 28.64 -11.59 -1.27
CA ARG A 130 27.74 -10.52 -0.80
C ARG A 130 28.50 -9.27 -0.34
N LEU A 131 29.65 -9.42 0.32
CA LEU A 131 30.51 -8.30 0.67
C LEU A 131 31.01 -7.60 -0.60
N TRP A 132 31.53 -8.35 -1.57
CA TRP A 132 31.99 -7.79 -2.84
C TRP A 132 30.87 -7.09 -3.61
N LYS A 133 29.67 -7.69 -3.67
CA LYS A 133 28.48 -7.06 -4.24
C LYS A 133 28.19 -5.70 -3.62
N VAL A 134 28.24 -5.58 -2.28
CA VAL A 134 28.02 -4.29 -1.59
C VAL A 134 29.10 -3.28 -1.98
N CYS A 135 30.37 -3.68 -2.06
CA CYS A 135 31.45 -2.80 -2.51
C CYS A 135 31.23 -2.29 -3.95
N VAL A 136 30.85 -3.18 -4.87
CA VAL A 136 30.53 -2.84 -6.27
C VAL A 136 29.32 -1.89 -6.33
N GLN A 137 28.31 -2.11 -5.49
CA GLN A 137 27.15 -1.21 -5.38
C GLN A 137 27.53 0.18 -4.89
N HIS A 138 28.62 0.36 -4.15
CA HIS A 138 29.17 1.67 -3.78
C HIS A 138 30.15 2.25 -4.82
N GLY A 139 30.48 1.49 -5.87
CA GLY A 139 31.38 1.89 -6.95
C GLY A 139 32.84 1.51 -6.71
N TYR A 140 33.14 0.62 -5.76
CA TYR A 140 34.50 0.17 -5.45
C TYR A 140 34.71 -1.30 -5.85
N CYS A 141 35.98 -1.71 -5.94
CA CYS A 141 36.40 -3.09 -6.17
C CYS A 141 35.98 -3.71 -7.52
N VAL A 142 35.73 -2.90 -8.55
CA VAL A 142 35.40 -3.39 -9.89
C VAL A 142 36.64 -3.94 -10.60
N SER A 143 37.81 -3.35 -10.34
CA SER A 143 39.12 -3.77 -10.88
C SER A 143 39.50 -5.22 -10.55
N TYR A 144 39.04 -5.77 -9.42
CA TYR A 144 39.30 -7.17 -9.03
C TYR A 144 38.55 -8.20 -9.88
N PHE A 145 37.65 -7.79 -10.77
CA PHE A 145 36.93 -8.72 -11.63
C PHE A 145 37.90 -9.56 -12.49
N ALA A 146 38.91 -8.95 -13.10
CA ALA A 146 39.83 -9.66 -13.99
C ALA A 146 40.55 -10.81 -13.26
N ASP A 147 40.91 -10.60 -12.00
CA ASP A 147 41.59 -11.59 -11.16
C ASP A 147 40.62 -12.66 -10.63
N LEU A 148 39.38 -12.27 -10.28
CA LEU A 148 38.39 -13.15 -9.67
C LEU A 148 37.59 -13.97 -10.68
N PHE A 149 37.45 -13.49 -11.91
CA PHE A 149 36.60 -14.13 -12.93
C PHE A 149 36.98 -15.60 -13.19
N PRO A 150 38.27 -15.99 -13.35
CA PRO A 150 38.65 -17.40 -13.49
C PRO A 150 38.19 -18.28 -12.33
N ALA A 151 38.24 -17.76 -11.10
CA ALA A 151 37.78 -18.46 -9.91
C ALA A 151 36.23 -18.54 -9.85
N LEU A 152 35.52 -17.54 -10.39
CA LEU A 152 34.06 -17.57 -10.51
C LEU A 152 33.56 -18.57 -11.56
N CYS A 153 34.29 -18.78 -12.66
CA CYS A 153 33.87 -19.67 -13.76
C CYS A 153 33.49 -21.09 -13.28
N ILE A 154 34.13 -21.58 -12.21
CA ILE A 154 33.80 -22.87 -11.58
C ILE A 154 32.34 -22.92 -11.14
N TRP A 155 31.81 -21.80 -10.65
CA TRP A 155 30.44 -21.67 -10.14
C TRP A 155 29.45 -21.14 -11.18
N LEU A 156 29.94 -20.53 -12.26
CA LEU A 156 29.10 -20.01 -13.36
C LEU A 156 28.72 -21.08 -14.37
N ASN A 157 29.57 -22.09 -14.59
CA ASN A 157 29.32 -23.15 -15.57
C ASN A 157 28.32 -24.20 -15.05
N VAL A 158 27.69 -24.93 -15.97
CA VAL A 158 26.76 -26.01 -15.63
C VAL A 158 27.54 -27.24 -15.17
N PRO A 159 27.41 -27.67 -13.90
CA PRO A 159 28.17 -28.80 -13.36
C PRO A 159 27.57 -30.16 -13.75
N ALA A 160 28.31 -31.24 -13.50
CA ALA A 160 27.82 -32.61 -13.64
C ALA A 160 26.83 -32.97 -12.50
N PHE A 161 25.52 -32.85 -12.77
CA PHE A 161 24.45 -33.04 -11.78
C PHE A 161 24.46 -34.38 -11.03
N GLY A 162 24.87 -35.48 -11.68
CA GLY A 162 24.93 -36.80 -11.04
C GLY A 162 25.80 -36.80 -9.78
N LYS A 163 27.00 -36.23 -9.85
CA LYS A 163 27.93 -36.13 -8.71
C LYS A 163 27.42 -35.22 -7.59
N MET A 164 26.60 -34.21 -7.89
CA MET A 164 26.05 -33.30 -6.86
C MET A 164 24.94 -33.94 -6.05
N ILE A 165 24.07 -34.72 -6.71
CA ILE A 165 22.96 -35.42 -6.07
C ILE A 165 23.52 -36.52 -5.16
N GLU A 166 24.48 -37.30 -5.64
CA GLU A 166 25.16 -38.35 -4.88
C GLU A 166 25.80 -37.82 -3.58
N ASN A 167 26.42 -36.63 -3.63
CA ASN A 167 27.07 -36.03 -2.47
C ASN A 167 26.17 -35.09 -1.65
N SER A 168 24.91 -34.88 -2.06
CA SER A 168 23.95 -33.97 -1.42
C SER A 168 24.48 -32.53 -1.21
N VAL A 169 25.11 -31.95 -2.24
CA VAL A 169 25.76 -30.61 -2.19
C VAL A 169 25.12 -29.61 -3.17
N LEU A 170 23.95 -29.96 -3.73
CA LEU A 170 23.28 -29.15 -4.76
C LEU A 170 22.85 -27.78 -4.24
N SER A 171 22.29 -27.71 -3.03
CA SER A 171 21.84 -26.45 -2.43
C SER A 171 22.99 -25.49 -2.16
N GLU A 172 24.13 -26.02 -1.71
CA GLU A 172 25.34 -25.28 -1.40
C GLU A 172 25.98 -24.75 -2.68
N TYR A 173 26.03 -25.55 -3.75
CA TYR A 173 26.52 -25.12 -5.06
C TYR A 173 25.61 -24.03 -5.65
N ALA A 174 24.30 -24.27 -5.67
CA ALA A 174 23.32 -23.33 -6.21
C ALA A 174 23.34 -22.00 -5.43
N ALA A 175 23.59 -22.02 -4.12
CA ALA A 175 23.74 -20.80 -3.32
C ALA A 175 24.97 -19.97 -3.73
N ILE A 176 26.12 -20.61 -3.99
CA ILE A 176 27.33 -19.91 -4.46
C ILE A 176 27.10 -19.37 -5.87
N ALA A 177 26.63 -20.22 -6.79
CA ALA A 177 26.35 -19.84 -8.18
C ALA A 177 25.36 -18.67 -8.25
N LYS A 178 24.29 -18.71 -7.46
CA LYS A 178 23.30 -17.63 -7.35
C LYS A 178 23.96 -16.31 -6.96
N GLU A 179 24.74 -16.29 -5.88
CA GLU A 179 25.38 -15.04 -5.44
C GLU A 179 26.45 -14.57 -6.44
N ALA A 180 27.13 -15.48 -7.13
CA ALA A 180 28.07 -15.13 -8.20
C ALA A 180 27.34 -14.38 -9.34
N TYR A 181 26.20 -14.88 -9.83
CA TYR A 181 25.39 -14.17 -10.82
C TYR A 181 24.81 -12.85 -10.29
N LEU A 182 24.49 -12.75 -8.99
CA LEU A 182 24.08 -11.47 -8.38
C LEU A 182 25.21 -10.44 -8.28
N VAL A 183 26.46 -10.88 -8.11
CA VAL A 183 27.65 -10.01 -8.21
C VAL A 183 27.84 -9.55 -9.65
N LEU A 184 27.76 -10.47 -10.61
CA LEU A 184 27.80 -10.15 -12.04
C LEU A 184 26.72 -9.13 -12.42
N GLY A 185 25.49 -9.31 -11.93
CA GLY A 185 24.40 -8.35 -12.12
C GLY A 185 24.63 -7.00 -11.44
N ALA A 186 25.43 -6.93 -10.37
CA ALA A 186 25.80 -5.65 -9.75
C ALA A 186 26.90 -4.93 -10.55
N LEU A 187 27.84 -5.69 -11.13
CA LEU A 187 28.87 -5.18 -12.03
C LEU A 187 28.26 -4.66 -13.35
N THR A 188 27.28 -5.37 -13.92
CA THR A 188 26.64 -4.94 -15.18
C THR A 188 25.87 -3.63 -15.03
N ARG A 189 25.26 -3.36 -13.87
CA ARG A 189 24.63 -2.07 -13.54
C ARG A 189 25.61 -0.89 -13.44
N ARG A 190 26.91 -1.15 -13.46
CA ARG A 190 27.98 -0.14 -13.49
C ARG A 190 28.60 0.01 -14.89
N LEU A 191 28.09 -0.71 -15.90
CA LEU A 191 28.54 -0.55 -17.28
C LEU A 191 28.19 0.85 -17.80
N PRO A 192 29.06 1.46 -18.62
CA PRO A 192 28.69 2.65 -19.36
C PRO A 192 27.62 2.31 -20.41
N ILE A 193 26.75 3.28 -20.74
CA ILE A 193 25.70 3.11 -21.75
C ILE A 193 26.33 2.64 -23.07
N PHE A 194 25.83 1.52 -23.60
CA PHE A 194 26.47 0.78 -24.70
C PHE A 194 26.91 1.65 -25.88
N TYR A 195 25.99 2.41 -26.48
CA TYR A 195 26.29 3.19 -27.68
C TYR A 195 27.22 4.38 -27.41
N SER A 196 27.10 5.03 -26.24
CA SER A 196 27.99 6.13 -25.85
C SER A 196 29.45 5.67 -25.73
N HIS A 197 29.65 4.50 -25.11
CA HIS A 197 30.96 3.89 -24.94
C HIS A 197 31.55 3.43 -26.27
N MET A 198 30.76 2.78 -27.13
CA MET A 198 31.23 2.33 -28.44
C MET A 198 31.65 3.52 -29.33
N GLN A 199 30.97 4.66 -29.24
CA GLN A 199 31.33 5.89 -29.95
C GLN A 199 32.56 6.63 -29.38
N GLN A 200 32.90 6.41 -28.11
CA GLN A 200 34.10 6.96 -27.46
C GLN A 200 35.33 6.08 -27.76
N LEU A 201 35.16 4.76 -27.78
CA LEU A 201 36.21 3.81 -28.18
C LEU A 201 36.70 4.06 -29.61
N ASP A 202 35.78 4.42 -30.51
CA ASP A 202 36.07 4.79 -31.91
C ASP A 202 36.80 6.13 -32.05
N ARG A 203 36.77 6.99 -31.00
CA ARG A 203 37.39 8.33 -30.96
C ARG A 203 38.72 8.40 -30.20
N GLY A 204 39.24 7.28 -29.68
CA GLY A 204 40.60 7.17 -29.16
C GLY A 204 40.96 8.04 -27.95
N THR A 205 39.98 8.48 -27.15
CA THR A 205 40.21 9.29 -25.93
C THR A 205 39.74 8.51 -24.70
N THR A 206 40.66 7.95 -23.93
CA THR A 206 40.35 7.34 -22.63
C THR A 206 41.25 7.94 -21.55
N GLU A 207 40.68 8.77 -20.69
CA GLU A 207 41.25 8.97 -19.35
C GLU A 207 40.88 7.73 -18.53
N GLU A 208 41.91 7.03 -18.03
CA GLU A 208 41.79 5.81 -17.25
C GLU A 208 41.12 6.09 -15.89
N ALA A 209 39.81 5.86 -15.81
CA ALA A 209 39.10 5.79 -14.54
C ALA A 209 38.49 4.39 -14.40
N GLU A 210 39.17 3.53 -13.63
CA GLU A 210 38.76 2.18 -13.19
C GLU A 210 37.87 1.41 -14.20
N ASN A 211 38.51 1.02 -15.31
CA ASN A 211 37.91 0.51 -16.55
C ASN A 211 37.08 -0.78 -16.38
N TRP A 212 35.78 -0.66 -16.13
CA TRP A 212 34.80 -1.70 -16.45
C TRP A 212 34.35 -1.54 -17.90
N CYS A 213 34.55 -2.56 -18.74
CA CYS A 213 34.31 -2.45 -20.18
C CYS A 213 33.43 -3.58 -20.73
N TRP A 214 32.76 -3.31 -21.85
CA TRP A 214 31.87 -4.25 -22.54
C TRP A 214 32.58 -5.52 -23.06
N ALA A 215 33.91 -5.52 -23.18
CA ALA A 215 34.69 -6.68 -23.62
C ALA A 215 34.58 -7.88 -22.65
N HIS A 216 34.32 -7.62 -21.36
CA HIS A 216 34.20 -8.66 -20.34
C HIS A 216 32.80 -9.29 -20.24
N VAL A 217 31.81 -8.71 -20.93
CA VAL A 217 30.39 -9.10 -20.80
C VAL A 217 30.06 -10.35 -21.63
N GLY A 218 30.72 -10.55 -22.77
CA GLY A 218 30.45 -11.70 -23.66
C GLY A 218 30.51 -13.07 -22.96
N PRO A 219 31.63 -13.41 -22.28
CA PRO A 219 31.74 -14.66 -21.53
C PRO A 219 30.68 -14.84 -20.44
N MET A 220 30.25 -13.74 -19.80
CA MET A 220 29.19 -13.78 -18.78
C MET A 220 27.84 -14.17 -19.37
N ILE A 221 27.52 -13.65 -20.57
CA ILE A 221 26.30 -14.01 -21.31
C ILE A 221 26.38 -15.48 -21.73
N ASP A 222 27.53 -15.93 -22.25
CA ASP A 222 27.67 -17.32 -22.71
C ASP A 222 27.46 -18.33 -21.59
N SER A 223 28.08 -18.13 -20.41
CA SER A 223 27.84 -18.97 -19.23
C SER A 223 26.37 -18.93 -18.77
N ALA A 224 25.72 -17.77 -18.83
CA ALA A 224 24.29 -17.64 -18.49
C ALA A 224 23.38 -18.39 -19.47
N LEU A 225 23.68 -18.35 -20.76
CA LEU A 225 22.91 -19.04 -21.81
C LEU A 225 23.00 -20.56 -21.69
N GLU A 226 24.10 -21.11 -21.17
CA GLU A 226 24.19 -22.55 -20.88
C GLU A 226 23.15 -23.01 -19.85
N TRP A 227 22.89 -22.20 -18.82
CA TRP A 227 21.87 -22.48 -17.80
C TRP A 227 20.44 -22.32 -18.32
N ILE A 228 20.22 -21.45 -19.31
CA ILE A 228 18.90 -21.23 -19.93
C ILE A 228 18.46 -22.43 -20.79
N ARG A 229 19.40 -23.32 -21.17
CA ARG A 229 19.09 -24.56 -21.90
C ARG A 229 18.49 -25.63 -21.00
N LEU A 230 17.31 -25.34 -20.43
CA LEU A 230 16.63 -26.15 -19.41
C LEU A 230 16.42 -27.61 -19.84
N LYS A 231 16.15 -27.84 -21.13
CA LYS A 231 15.97 -29.19 -21.71
C LYS A 231 17.21 -30.08 -21.57
N LYS A 232 18.41 -29.49 -21.45
CA LYS A 232 19.67 -30.22 -21.26
C LYS A 232 19.98 -30.51 -19.79
N ILE A 233 19.22 -29.94 -18.85
CA ILE A 233 19.44 -30.09 -17.41
C ILE A 233 18.41 -31.12 -16.87
N PRO A 234 18.83 -32.34 -16.48
CA PRO A 234 17.91 -33.44 -16.17
C PRO A 234 16.86 -33.16 -15.07
N LEU A 235 17.18 -32.31 -14.10
CA LEU A 235 16.25 -31.93 -13.03
C LEU A 235 15.22 -30.90 -13.50
N LEU A 236 15.61 -29.99 -14.39
CA LEU A 236 14.75 -28.92 -14.89
C LEU A 236 13.90 -29.39 -16.08
N SER A 237 14.40 -30.33 -16.89
CA SER A 237 13.62 -30.99 -17.94
C SER A 237 12.42 -31.77 -17.36
N ARG A 238 12.63 -32.49 -16.25
CA ARG A 238 11.56 -33.21 -15.54
C ARG A 238 10.46 -32.29 -14.99
N LEU A 239 10.80 -31.05 -14.64
CA LEU A 239 9.81 -30.06 -14.20
C LEU A 239 8.92 -29.56 -15.35
N ILE A 240 9.46 -29.51 -16.57
CA ILE A 240 8.74 -29.11 -17.78
C ILE A 240 7.84 -30.26 -18.27
N GLU A 241 8.26 -31.51 -18.08
CA GLU A 241 7.52 -32.73 -18.48
C GLU A 241 6.47 -33.20 -17.45
N TRP A 242 6.25 -32.43 -16.38
CA TRP A 242 5.47 -32.82 -15.18
C TRP A 242 4.04 -33.32 -15.46
N GLN A 243 3.41 -32.93 -16.57
CA GLN A 243 2.03 -33.35 -16.88
C GLN A 243 1.87 -34.88 -17.10
N ASN A 244 2.97 -35.65 -17.19
CA ASN A 244 2.94 -37.06 -17.55
C ASN A 244 2.99 -38.09 -16.40
N GLU A 245 3.20 -37.70 -15.12
CA GLU A 245 3.25 -38.68 -14.01
C GLU A 245 2.41 -38.29 -12.77
N GLU A 246 1.45 -39.16 -12.42
CA GLU A 246 0.48 -39.03 -11.32
C GLU A 246 1.07 -39.15 -9.89
N LYS A 247 2.39 -39.32 -9.69
CA LYS A 247 2.98 -39.39 -8.34
C LYS A 247 4.36 -38.78 -8.28
N LEU A 248 4.38 -37.48 -8.05
CA LEU A 248 5.59 -36.82 -7.60
C LEU A 248 5.75 -37.00 -6.08
N ASN A 249 6.45 -38.07 -5.68
CA ASN A 249 6.76 -38.34 -4.28
C ASN A 249 7.47 -37.13 -3.63
N GLY A 250 6.88 -36.65 -2.53
CA GLY A 250 6.88 -35.23 -2.16
C GLY A 250 7.89 -34.72 -1.13
N ASP A 251 9.05 -35.36 -0.92
CA ASP A 251 10.02 -34.88 0.10
C ASP A 251 11.42 -34.54 -0.44
N ILE A 252 11.88 -35.19 -1.51
CA ILE A 252 13.24 -34.98 -2.05
C ILE A 252 13.28 -33.82 -3.07
N GLN A 253 12.16 -33.55 -3.78
CA GLN A 253 12.14 -32.56 -4.87
C GLN A 253 12.05 -31.10 -4.39
N ASP A 254 11.32 -30.79 -3.30
CA ASP A 254 11.17 -29.41 -2.82
C ASP A 254 12.51 -28.79 -2.35
N SER A 255 13.42 -29.62 -1.81
CA SER A 255 14.74 -29.20 -1.35
C SER A 255 15.70 -28.80 -2.48
N ALA A 256 15.58 -29.44 -3.65
CA ALA A 256 16.48 -29.26 -4.79
C ALA A 256 15.97 -28.23 -5.82
N VAL A 257 14.65 -28.12 -5.98
CA VAL A 257 14.02 -27.21 -6.95
C VAL A 257 14.17 -25.75 -6.52
N THR A 258 13.94 -25.44 -5.25
CA THR A 258 13.97 -24.06 -4.75
C THR A 258 15.33 -23.36 -4.95
N PRO A 259 16.49 -23.99 -4.63
CA PRO A 259 17.81 -23.40 -4.91
C PRO A 259 18.08 -23.16 -6.40
N LEU A 260 17.64 -24.06 -7.28
CA LEU A 260 17.80 -23.92 -8.74
C LEU A 260 16.93 -22.79 -9.29
N LEU A 261 15.71 -22.62 -8.79
CA LEU A 261 14.88 -21.46 -9.15
C LEU A 261 15.57 -20.15 -8.75
N TRP A 262 16.13 -20.06 -7.55
CA TRP A 262 16.89 -18.87 -7.15
C TRP A 262 18.08 -18.56 -8.06
N LEU A 263 18.78 -19.60 -8.52
CA LEU A 263 19.87 -19.47 -9.49
C LEU A 263 19.35 -18.93 -10.84
N ILE A 264 18.30 -19.53 -11.41
CA ILE A 264 17.69 -19.07 -12.67
C ILE A 264 17.22 -17.62 -12.54
N SER A 265 16.58 -17.25 -11.42
CA SER A 265 16.16 -15.87 -11.17
C SER A 265 17.35 -14.90 -11.15
N SER A 266 18.48 -15.26 -10.52
CA SER A 266 19.69 -14.43 -10.53
C SER A 266 20.33 -14.29 -11.90
N ILE A 267 20.28 -15.33 -12.73
CA ILE A 267 20.75 -15.31 -14.12
C ILE A 267 19.89 -14.35 -14.95
N MET A 268 18.56 -14.44 -14.82
CA MET A 268 17.63 -13.52 -15.50
C MET A 268 17.81 -12.07 -15.03
N ASP A 269 18.08 -11.81 -13.74
CA ASP A 269 18.40 -10.47 -13.24
C ASP A 269 19.70 -9.92 -13.85
N MET A 270 20.73 -10.75 -13.97
CA MET A 270 21.99 -10.37 -14.63
C MET A 270 21.78 -10.05 -16.11
N LEU A 271 21.09 -10.91 -16.85
CA LEU A 271 20.81 -10.70 -18.28
C LEU A 271 19.93 -9.47 -18.52
N SER A 272 18.91 -9.25 -17.69
CA SER A 272 18.09 -8.04 -17.80
C SER A 272 18.90 -6.78 -17.51
N ALA A 273 19.80 -6.78 -16.53
CA ALA A 273 20.70 -5.65 -16.27
C ALA A 273 21.65 -5.38 -17.44
N VAL A 274 22.15 -6.43 -18.12
CA VAL A 274 22.95 -6.27 -19.36
C VAL A 274 22.12 -5.62 -20.47
N LEU A 275 20.92 -6.12 -20.72
CA LEU A 275 20.05 -5.60 -21.78
C LEU A 275 19.58 -4.17 -21.48
N GLU A 276 19.31 -3.83 -20.23
CA GLU A 276 18.95 -2.47 -19.80
C GLU A 276 20.08 -1.47 -20.05
N ALA A 277 21.34 -1.85 -19.83
CA ALA A 277 22.49 -0.99 -20.13
C ALA A 277 22.69 -0.71 -21.64
N VAL A 278 21.99 -1.44 -22.52
CA VAL A 278 21.95 -1.18 -23.97
C VAL A 278 20.84 -0.20 -24.33
N ILE A 279 19.77 -0.14 -23.55
CA ILE A 279 18.62 0.74 -23.81
C ILE A 279 19.05 2.20 -23.54
N PRO A 280 18.90 3.12 -24.50
CA PRO A 280 19.23 4.54 -24.29
C PRO A 280 18.26 5.17 -23.28
N GLU A 281 18.79 5.97 -22.34
CA GLU A 281 17.99 6.61 -21.28
C GLU A 281 17.18 7.81 -21.80
N ASP A 282 17.71 8.57 -22.78
CA ASP A 282 17.07 9.75 -23.34
C ASP A 282 16.73 9.58 -24.84
N ASN A 283 15.46 9.84 -25.19
CA ASN A 283 14.99 9.92 -26.58
C ASN A 283 15.72 11.02 -27.39
N ALA A 284 16.44 11.93 -26.73
CA ALA A 284 17.17 13.03 -27.35
C ALA A 284 18.51 12.59 -28.00
N GLU A 285 19.11 11.47 -27.57
CA GLU A 285 20.36 10.95 -28.16
C GLU A 285 20.13 10.15 -29.45
N LEU A 286 18.89 9.73 -29.71
CA LEU A 286 18.50 9.00 -30.91
C LEU A 286 18.25 9.97 -32.06
N ARG A 287 19.19 10.09 -33.00
CA ARG A 287 18.90 10.72 -34.30
C ARG A 287 17.81 9.87 -35.00
N HIS A 288 16.57 10.35 -35.02
CA HIS A 288 15.38 9.73 -35.64
C HIS A 288 14.67 8.61 -34.87
N GLY A 289 14.96 8.38 -33.58
CA GLY A 289 14.23 7.40 -32.76
C GLY A 289 14.53 5.92 -33.09
N SER A 290 15.63 5.64 -33.80
CA SER A 290 16.10 4.28 -34.11
C SER A 290 17.53 4.04 -33.59
N LEU A 291 17.82 2.78 -33.24
CA LEU A 291 19.16 2.36 -32.81
C LEU A 291 20.14 2.32 -34.00
N PRO A 292 21.43 2.69 -33.82
CA PRO A 292 22.43 2.63 -34.89
C PRO A 292 22.64 1.23 -35.48
N TRP A 293 22.62 0.21 -34.62
CA TRP A 293 22.70 -1.21 -34.96
C TRP A 293 22.33 -2.05 -33.73
N LEU A 294 21.85 -3.28 -33.91
CA LEU A 294 21.46 -4.17 -32.81
C LEU A 294 22.63 -5.10 -32.44
N PRO A 295 23.06 -5.18 -31.16
CA PRO A 295 24.11 -6.09 -30.75
C PRO A 295 23.74 -7.57 -30.91
N ASP A 296 24.65 -8.39 -31.44
CA ASP A 296 24.42 -9.81 -31.78
C ASP A 296 23.94 -10.67 -30.60
N PHE A 297 24.30 -10.29 -29.37
CA PHE A 297 23.87 -11.03 -28.18
C PHE A 297 22.38 -10.84 -27.86
N VAL A 298 21.75 -9.74 -28.30
CA VAL A 298 20.31 -9.47 -28.06
C VAL A 298 19.43 -10.51 -28.77
N PRO A 299 19.53 -10.72 -30.11
CA PRO A 299 18.77 -11.76 -30.77
C PRO A 299 19.22 -13.17 -30.32
N LYS A 300 20.50 -13.37 -29.95
CA LYS A 300 20.97 -14.65 -29.40
C LYS A 300 20.23 -15.03 -28.10
N ILE A 301 20.04 -14.08 -27.18
CA ILE A 301 19.27 -14.28 -25.94
C ILE A 301 17.80 -14.57 -26.28
N GLY A 302 17.18 -13.79 -27.16
CA GLY A 302 15.79 -13.99 -27.60
C GLY A 302 15.56 -15.37 -28.22
N LEU A 303 16.44 -15.83 -29.11
CA LEU A 303 16.34 -17.14 -29.76
C LEU A 303 16.50 -18.30 -28.77
N GLU A 304 17.37 -18.18 -27.76
CA GLU A 304 17.52 -19.20 -26.72
C GLU A 304 16.27 -19.29 -25.82
N ILE A 305 15.58 -18.18 -25.55
CA ILE A 305 14.28 -18.19 -24.84
C ILE A 305 13.23 -18.98 -25.64
N LEU A 306 13.16 -18.76 -26.95
CA LEU A 306 12.20 -19.43 -27.84
C LEU A 306 12.49 -20.93 -27.99
N LYS A 307 13.74 -21.32 -28.24
CA LYS A 307 14.15 -22.72 -28.50
C LYS A 307 13.99 -23.64 -27.28
N ASN A 308 14.14 -23.09 -26.07
CA ASN A 308 14.13 -23.87 -24.83
C ASN A 308 12.73 -24.00 -24.18
N GLY A 309 11.67 -23.51 -24.82
CA GLY A 309 10.28 -23.70 -24.35
C GLY A 309 9.97 -22.95 -23.05
N LEU A 310 10.61 -21.80 -22.84
CA LEU A 310 10.38 -21.01 -21.62
C LEU A 310 8.94 -20.47 -21.53
N MET A 311 8.33 -20.17 -22.67
CA MET A 311 6.93 -19.77 -22.83
C MET A 311 6.31 -20.61 -23.96
N SER A 312 4.98 -20.77 -23.98
CA SER A 312 4.30 -21.32 -25.15
C SER A 312 3.88 -20.23 -26.12
N PHE A 313 3.90 -20.57 -27.40
CA PHE A 313 3.55 -19.68 -28.49
C PHE A 313 2.49 -20.35 -29.36
N SER A 314 1.36 -19.67 -29.56
CA SER A 314 0.18 -20.20 -30.26
C SER A 314 0.46 -20.60 -31.71
N GLY A 315 1.59 -20.18 -32.27
CA GLY A 315 2.01 -20.47 -33.63
C GLY A 315 3.04 -21.58 -33.76
N LEU A 316 3.32 -22.42 -32.74
CA LEU A 316 4.36 -23.49 -32.76
C LEU A 316 3.82 -24.95 -32.89
N VAL A 317 2.50 -25.15 -32.82
CA VAL A 317 1.79 -26.45 -32.82
C VAL A 317 1.10 -26.58 -34.19
N LEU A 318 1.37 -27.49 -35.15
CA LEU A 318 1.59 -28.95 -35.18
C LEU A 318 2.27 -29.35 -36.51
N ALA A 319 3.09 -30.40 -36.51
CA ALA A 319 3.18 -31.47 -37.54
C ALA A 319 4.38 -32.41 -37.27
N SER A 320 4.42 -33.04 -36.09
CA SER A 320 5.05 -34.36 -35.99
C SER A 320 3.95 -35.29 -35.50
N HIS A 321 3.58 -36.24 -36.36
CA HIS A 321 2.74 -37.38 -35.97
C HIS A 321 3.49 -38.21 -34.94
N ASP A 322 3.39 -37.80 -33.68
CA ASP A 322 3.57 -38.64 -32.51
C ASP A 322 2.66 -38.07 -31.44
N ASN A 323 1.60 -38.82 -31.12
CA ASN A 323 0.66 -38.55 -30.03
C ASN A 323 1.36 -38.69 -28.66
N SER A 324 2.30 -37.80 -28.36
CA SER A 324 2.71 -37.54 -26.99
C SER A 324 1.94 -36.30 -26.51
N ALA A 325 1.15 -36.50 -25.44
CA ALA A 325 0.42 -35.45 -24.76
C ALA A 325 1.38 -34.30 -24.37
N GLY A 326 0.88 -33.06 -24.48
CA GLY A 326 1.68 -31.84 -24.54
C GLY A 326 2.66 -31.64 -23.37
N SER A 327 3.92 -31.36 -23.69
CA SER A 327 4.86 -30.78 -22.74
C SER A 327 4.42 -29.33 -22.42
N GLY A 328 4.12 -29.03 -21.15
CA GLY A 328 3.81 -27.66 -20.71
C GLY A 328 5.02 -26.72 -20.84
N SER A 329 4.80 -25.40 -20.74
CA SER A 329 5.88 -24.42 -20.77
C SER A 329 6.55 -24.26 -19.40
N PHE A 330 7.78 -23.74 -19.36
CA PHE A 330 8.44 -23.42 -18.08
C PHE A 330 7.65 -22.36 -17.29
N LEU A 331 7.05 -21.38 -17.98
CA LEU A 331 6.18 -20.38 -17.36
C LEU A 331 4.95 -21.01 -16.69
N GLU A 332 4.31 -21.99 -17.33
CA GLU A 332 3.20 -22.74 -16.76
C GLU A 332 3.64 -23.53 -15.50
N CYS A 333 4.81 -24.18 -15.57
CA CYS A 333 5.43 -24.86 -14.43
C CYS A 333 5.68 -23.89 -13.25
N LEU A 334 6.22 -22.70 -13.50
CA LEU A 334 6.43 -21.69 -12.45
C LEU A 334 5.09 -21.21 -11.85
N CYS A 335 4.04 -21.07 -12.66
CA CYS A 335 2.70 -20.74 -12.17
C CYS A 335 2.12 -21.84 -11.27
N TYR A 336 2.36 -23.10 -11.60
CA TYR A 336 1.97 -24.27 -10.79
C TYR A 336 2.72 -24.29 -9.45
N LEU A 337 4.06 -24.17 -9.48
CA LEU A 337 4.91 -24.15 -8.29
C LEU A 337 4.59 -22.98 -7.37
N ARG A 338 4.15 -21.83 -7.91
CA ARG A 338 3.68 -20.69 -7.12
C ARG A 338 2.48 -21.02 -6.23
N LYS A 339 1.56 -21.89 -6.71
CA LYS A 339 0.28 -22.20 -6.05
C LYS A 339 0.38 -23.35 -5.04
N ILE A 340 1.16 -24.38 -5.33
CA ILE A 340 1.09 -25.66 -4.61
C ILE A 340 2.22 -25.85 -3.58
N ASN A 341 3.42 -25.33 -3.83
CA ASN A 341 4.60 -25.63 -3.00
C ASN A 341 4.81 -24.63 -1.86
N GLY A 342 5.80 -24.90 -1.02
CA GLY A 342 6.19 -24.06 0.11
C GLY A 342 6.44 -22.58 -0.27
N ARG A 343 6.34 -21.69 0.71
CA ARG A 343 6.40 -20.23 0.48
C ARG A 343 7.71 -19.75 -0.12
N GLU A 344 8.81 -20.42 0.21
CA GLU A 344 10.13 -20.09 -0.36
C GLU A 344 10.19 -20.44 -1.86
N THR A 345 9.58 -21.56 -2.25
CA THR A 345 9.43 -21.99 -3.64
C THR A 345 8.51 -21.05 -4.40
N SER A 346 7.43 -20.58 -3.78
CA SER A 346 6.52 -19.57 -4.34
C SER A 346 7.21 -18.21 -4.57
N ILE A 347 8.05 -17.76 -3.63
CA ILE A 347 8.86 -16.55 -3.80
C ILE A 347 9.88 -16.74 -4.93
N ALA A 348 10.57 -17.89 -4.97
CA ALA A 348 11.56 -18.18 -5.98
C ALA A 348 10.93 -18.26 -7.38
N SER A 349 9.76 -18.90 -7.52
CA SER A 349 9.06 -19.02 -8.80
C SER A 349 8.55 -17.67 -9.30
N SER A 350 7.96 -16.84 -8.43
CA SER A 350 7.55 -15.47 -8.81
C SER A 350 8.76 -14.59 -9.18
N SER A 351 9.90 -14.76 -8.52
CA SER A 351 11.15 -14.05 -8.86
C SER A 351 11.73 -14.51 -10.21
N CYS A 352 11.61 -15.81 -10.55
CA CYS A 352 11.95 -16.32 -11.88
C CYS A 352 11.04 -15.75 -12.96
N LEU A 353 9.72 -15.74 -12.73
CA LEU A 353 8.73 -15.17 -13.64
C LEU A 353 9.04 -13.69 -13.91
N GLN A 354 9.34 -12.93 -12.85
CA GLN A 354 9.68 -11.52 -12.97
C GLN A 354 10.94 -11.32 -13.83
N GLY A 355 12.00 -12.10 -13.58
CA GLY A 355 13.22 -12.05 -14.36
C GLY A 355 12.98 -12.41 -15.83
N LEU A 356 12.23 -13.48 -16.10
CA LEU A 356 11.90 -13.93 -17.45
C LEU A 356 11.12 -12.87 -18.24
N LEU A 357 10.10 -12.26 -17.65
CA LEU A 357 9.32 -11.20 -18.29
C LEU A 357 10.18 -9.96 -18.56
N ARG A 358 11.07 -9.59 -17.62
CA ARG A 358 11.96 -8.44 -17.79
C ARG A 358 12.95 -8.64 -18.93
N VAL A 359 13.55 -9.83 -19.05
CA VAL A 359 14.43 -10.17 -20.17
C VAL A 359 13.66 -10.14 -21.49
N ALA A 360 12.49 -10.78 -21.55
CA ALA A 360 11.65 -10.77 -22.76
C ALA A 360 11.25 -9.34 -23.17
N TRP A 361 10.85 -8.50 -22.22
CA TRP A 361 10.53 -7.09 -22.48
C TRP A 361 11.72 -6.30 -23.02
N CYS A 362 12.91 -6.47 -22.44
CA CYS A 362 14.10 -5.77 -22.93
C CYS A 362 14.47 -6.19 -24.35
N VAL A 363 14.38 -7.49 -24.66
CA VAL A 363 14.61 -8.02 -26.02
C VAL A 363 13.60 -7.43 -26.99
N ASP A 364 12.30 -7.49 -26.68
CA ASP A 364 11.23 -6.95 -27.53
C ASP A 364 11.42 -5.44 -27.77
N LYS A 365 11.75 -4.68 -26.73
CA LYS A 365 11.98 -3.23 -26.83
C LYS A 365 13.17 -2.90 -27.72
N LEU A 366 14.31 -3.59 -27.57
CA LEU A 366 15.50 -3.35 -28.37
C LEU A 366 15.29 -3.73 -29.85
N ILE A 367 14.57 -4.82 -30.12
CA ILE A 367 14.22 -5.23 -31.48
C ILE A 367 13.27 -4.22 -32.13
N LEU A 368 12.25 -3.75 -31.39
CA LEU A 368 11.34 -2.71 -31.86
C LEU A 368 12.09 -1.42 -32.21
N LEU A 369 12.99 -0.95 -31.34
CA LEU A 369 13.80 0.24 -31.59
C LEU A 369 14.77 0.10 -32.78
N ALA A 370 15.18 -1.12 -33.12
CA ALA A 370 16.03 -1.41 -34.28
C ALA A 370 15.25 -1.47 -35.61
N ASN A 371 13.96 -1.84 -35.57
CA ASN A 371 13.14 -2.11 -36.77
C ASN A 371 12.32 -0.91 -37.29
N ASN A 372 12.56 0.31 -36.79
CA ASN A 372 11.77 1.52 -37.13
C ASN A 372 11.97 2.09 -38.56
N GLU A 373 12.78 1.49 -39.44
CA GLU A 373 12.85 1.89 -40.86
C GLU A 373 11.89 1.07 -41.75
N PRO A 374 10.90 1.69 -42.42
CA PRO A 374 9.85 0.99 -43.16
C PRO A 374 10.26 0.48 -44.55
N ARG A 375 11.56 0.44 -44.92
CA ARG A 375 11.99 -0.05 -46.24
C ARG A 375 12.62 -1.44 -46.11
N ASP A 376 11.98 -2.41 -46.76
CA ASP A 376 12.42 -3.80 -47.02
C ASP A 376 12.19 -4.88 -45.95
N LEU A 377 11.16 -4.74 -45.09
CA LEU A 377 10.76 -5.82 -44.18
C LEU A 377 10.27 -7.08 -44.95
N PHE A 378 9.38 -6.91 -45.93
CA PHE A 378 8.75 -8.04 -46.65
C PHE A 378 9.73 -8.97 -47.40
N ALA A 379 10.89 -8.47 -47.86
CA ALA A 379 11.90 -9.29 -48.53
C ALA A 379 12.78 -10.09 -47.54
N LYS A 380 13.04 -9.57 -46.33
CA LYS A 380 13.80 -10.26 -45.27
C LYS A 380 12.99 -11.31 -44.51
N TYR A 381 11.66 -11.14 -44.38
CA TYR A 381 10.79 -12.11 -43.71
C TYR A 381 10.69 -13.48 -44.41
N GLN A 382 11.05 -13.57 -45.69
CA GLN A 382 11.02 -14.84 -46.43
C GLN A 382 12.17 -15.79 -46.07
N SER A 383 13.31 -15.29 -45.58
CA SER A 383 14.48 -16.10 -45.22
C SER A 383 14.55 -16.47 -43.73
N PHE A 384 13.67 -15.92 -42.89
CA PHE A 384 13.68 -16.18 -41.44
C PHE A 384 13.09 -17.54 -41.05
N THR A 385 13.73 -18.19 -40.10
CA THR A 385 13.20 -19.34 -39.36
C THR A 385 11.94 -18.96 -38.57
N ARG A 386 11.13 -19.94 -38.16
CA ARG A 386 9.85 -19.70 -37.45
C ARG A 386 10.08 -18.93 -36.14
N GLU A 387 11.16 -19.23 -35.43
CA GLU A 387 11.60 -18.55 -34.21
C GLU A 387 12.05 -17.11 -34.47
N GLU A 388 12.72 -16.84 -35.58
CA GLU A 388 13.12 -15.48 -35.96
C GLU A 388 11.91 -14.62 -36.33
N LYS A 389 10.86 -15.21 -36.92
CA LYS A 389 9.57 -14.52 -37.15
C LYS A 389 8.87 -14.18 -35.84
N THR A 390 8.78 -15.14 -34.91
CA THR A 390 8.21 -14.90 -33.57
C THR A 390 9.02 -13.87 -32.78
N LEU A 391 10.34 -13.86 -32.92
CA LEU A 391 11.21 -12.86 -32.31
C LEU A 391 11.00 -11.46 -32.91
N ALA A 392 10.75 -11.36 -34.22
CA ALA A 392 10.45 -10.10 -34.89
C ALA A 392 9.06 -9.54 -34.52
N ASP A 393 8.08 -10.41 -34.29
CA ASP A 393 6.73 -10.04 -33.87
C ASP A 393 6.63 -9.72 -32.36
N GLY A 394 7.68 -10.04 -31.59
CA GLY A 394 7.77 -9.85 -30.14
C GLY A 394 7.42 -11.11 -29.34
N ILE A 395 8.28 -11.46 -28.38
CA ILE A 395 8.17 -12.63 -27.50
C ILE A 395 6.92 -12.50 -26.60
N LEU A 396 6.69 -11.33 -26.01
CA LEU A 396 5.57 -11.10 -25.10
C LEU A 396 4.23 -11.05 -25.85
N HIS A 397 4.20 -10.45 -27.03
CA HIS A 397 3.01 -10.41 -27.88
C HIS A 397 2.61 -11.83 -28.34
N SER A 398 3.59 -12.67 -28.67
CA SER A 398 3.35 -14.04 -29.14
C SER A 398 2.91 -15.01 -28.03
N SER A 399 3.06 -14.64 -26.75
CA SER A 399 2.74 -15.47 -25.56
C SER A 399 1.55 -14.94 -24.74
N LEU A 400 0.75 -14.01 -25.29
CA LEU A 400 -0.39 -13.38 -24.60
C LEU A 400 -1.37 -14.34 -23.89
N PRO A 401 -1.72 -15.54 -24.41
CA PRO A 401 -2.63 -16.45 -23.72
C PRO A 401 -2.10 -16.91 -22.36
N GLU A 402 -0.82 -17.28 -22.26
CA GLU A 402 -0.18 -17.67 -21.00
C GLU A 402 -0.02 -16.49 -20.05
N LEU A 403 0.33 -15.31 -20.57
CA LEU A 403 0.44 -14.10 -19.76
C LEU A 403 -0.92 -13.68 -19.19
N ARG A 404 -2.02 -13.95 -19.91
CA ARG A 404 -3.38 -13.69 -19.43
C ARG A 404 -3.76 -14.64 -18.28
N THR A 405 -3.39 -15.91 -18.33
CA THR A 405 -3.64 -16.85 -17.21
C THR A 405 -2.79 -16.51 -15.97
N LEU A 406 -1.56 -16.04 -16.19
CA LEU A 406 -0.72 -15.49 -15.13
C LEU A 406 -1.36 -14.25 -14.49
N MET A 407 -1.84 -13.30 -15.31
CA MET A 407 -2.49 -12.07 -14.87
C MET A 407 -3.72 -12.35 -14.01
N THR A 408 -4.63 -13.23 -14.44
CA THR A 408 -5.84 -13.57 -13.66
C THR A 408 -5.49 -14.19 -12.32
N SER A 409 -4.49 -15.08 -12.28
CA SER A 409 -4.06 -15.69 -11.03
C SER A 409 -3.40 -14.68 -10.07
N LEU A 410 -2.71 -13.66 -10.57
CA LEU A 410 -2.12 -12.60 -9.74
C LEU A 410 -3.17 -11.62 -9.22
N VAL A 411 -4.17 -11.27 -10.03
CA VAL A 411 -5.34 -10.48 -9.61
C VAL A 411 -6.04 -11.15 -8.43
N GLU A 412 -6.29 -12.46 -8.52
CA GLU A 412 -6.88 -13.24 -7.42
C GLU A 412 -5.96 -13.31 -6.18
N SER A 413 -4.66 -13.52 -6.39
CA SER A 413 -3.68 -13.62 -5.30
C SER A 413 -3.53 -12.29 -4.56
N ASN A 414 -3.33 -11.19 -5.28
CA ASN A 414 -3.22 -9.85 -4.70
C ASN A 414 -4.50 -9.50 -3.93
N GLY A 415 -5.67 -9.76 -4.52
CA GLY A 415 -6.99 -9.54 -3.92
C GLY A 415 -7.25 -10.27 -2.61
N SER A 416 -6.55 -11.37 -2.33
CA SER A 416 -6.62 -12.09 -1.05
C SER A 416 -5.49 -11.70 -0.09
N LYS A 417 -4.27 -11.48 -0.60
CA LYS A 417 -3.06 -11.26 0.20
C LYS A 417 -3.03 -9.90 0.91
N TRP A 418 -3.56 -8.82 0.32
CA TRP A 418 -3.57 -7.49 0.98
C TRP A 418 -4.31 -7.47 2.31
N ARG A 419 -5.23 -8.42 2.57
CA ARG A 419 -6.00 -8.52 3.82
C ARG A 419 -5.11 -8.67 5.06
N HIS A 420 -3.91 -9.23 4.90
CA HIS A 420 -2.93 -9.35 5.97
C HIS A 420 -2.35 -7.99 6.40
N MET A 421 -2.48 -6.93 5.60
CA MET A 421 -2.06 -5.58 6.01
C MET A 421 -2.94 -5.03 7.14
N LYS A 422 -4.23 -5.39 7.17
CA LYS A 422 -5.16 -4.94 8.21
C LYS A 422 -4.71 -5.34 9.61
N SER A 423 -4.19 -6.56 9.76
CA SER A 423 -3.70 -7.02 11.06
C SER A 423 -2.40 -6.35 11.46
N ILE A 424 -1.65 -5.72 10.55
CA ILE A 424 -0.36 -5.07 10.86
C ILE A 424 -0.59 -3.63 11.33
N GLU A 425 -1.49 -2.90 10.67
CA GLU A 425 -1.85 -1.54 11.04
C GLU A 425 -2.48 -1.45 12.44
N THR A 426 -3.28 -2.45 12.82
CA THR A 426 -3.92 -2.50 14.15
C THR A 426 -2.93 -2.56 15.31
N PHE A 427 -1.65 -2.88 15.08
CA PHE A 427 -0.64 -2.93 16.15
C PHE A 427 0.22 -1.67 16.27
N GLY A 428 -0.05 -0.60 15.51
CA GLY A 428 0.43 0.78 15.74
C GLY A 428 1.96 1.02 15.75
N ARG A 429 2.78 -0.04 15.72
CA ARG A 429 4.25 0.02 15.89
C ARG A 429 5.02 -0.77 14.83
N GLY A 430 4.48 -0.88 13.61
CA GLY A 430 5.23 -1.23 12.39
C GLY A 430 6.04 -2.54 12.36
N GLY A 431 6.07 -3.31 13.44
CA GLY A 431 7.09 -4.33 13.67
C GLY A 431 8.51 -3.76 13.82
N PRO A 432 9.44 -4.49 14.45
CA PRO A 432 10.84 -4.08 14.55
C PRO A 432 11.55 -4.09 13.19
N ALA A 433 12.71 -3.42 13.16
CA ALA A 433 13.66 -3.39 12.05
C ALA A 433 13.94 -4.79 11.43
N PRO A 434 14.22 -4.89 10.11
CA PRO A 434 14.64 -6.11 9.46
C PRO A 434 15.76 -6.82 10.25
N GLY A 435 15.47 -8.01 10.76
CA GLY A 435 16.44 -8.87 11.43
C GLY A 435 16.43 -8.87 12.96
N ILE A 436 15.52 -8.14 13.62
CA ILE A 436 15.29 -8.25 15.08
C ILE A 436 13.97 -9.00 15.32
N GLY A 437 14.01 -10.32 15.14
CA GLY A 437 12.94 -11.23 15.60
C GLY A 437 11.59 -11.10 14.89
N VAL A 438 10.78 -12.15 15.05
CA VAL A 438 9.43 -12.27 14.51
C VAL A 438 8.62 -11.04 14.95
N GLY A 439 8.11 -10.26 13.98
CA GLY A 439 7.33 -9.05 14.27
C GLY A 439 6.16 -9.40 15.19
N TRP A 440 6.20 -8.84 16.40
CA TRP A 440 5.25 -9.14 17.47
C TRP A 440 3.84 -8.71 17.07
N GLY A 441 2.83 -9.54 17.36
CA GLY A 441 1.43 -9.13 17.48
C GLY A 441 0.45 -9.61 16.39
N ALA A 442 0.85 -9.69 15.11
CA ALA A 442 -0.10 -10.00 14.03
C ALA A 442 -0.20 -11.52 13.73
N PRO A 443 -1.41 -12.10 13.58
CA PRO A 443 -1.56 -13.47 13.09
C PRO A 443 -0.98 -13.58 11.67
N GLY A 444 0.09 -14.35 11.51
CA GLY A 444 0.87 -14.44 10.26
C GLY A 444 2.19 -13.66 10.25
N GLY A 445 2.52 -12.92 11.31
CA GLY A 445 3.77 -12.15 11.43
C GLY A 445 3.68 -10.74 10.83
N GLY A 446 4.50 -9.81 11.33
CA GLY A 446 4.53 -8.41 10.88
C GLY A 446 4.99 -8.22 9.42
N PHE A 447 5.14 -6.97 8.97
CA PHE A 447 5.39 -6.55 7.57
C PHE A 447 6.49 -7.36 6.83
N TRP A 448 7.51 -7.83 7.54
CA TRP A 448 8.63 -8.59 6.99
C TRP A 448 8.44 -10.11 7.03
N SER A 449 7.24 -10.61 7.30
CA SER A 449 6.95 -12.03 7.33
C SER A 449 7.08 -12.67 5.95
N LYS A 450 7.37 -13.97 5.90
CA LYS A 450 7.43 -14.73 4.64
C LYS A 450 6.13 -14.63 3.83
N HIS A 451 4.99 -14.41 4.49
CA HIS A 451 3.69 -14.21 3.82
C HIS A 451 3.67 -12.93 2.98
N ILE A 452 4.12 -11.83 3.56
CA ILE A 452 4.04 -10.50 2.95
C ILE A 452 5.16 -10.34 1.94
N LEU A 453 6.33 -10.91 2.19
CA LEU A 453 7.40 -10.99 1.19
C LEU A 453 6.92 -11.71 -0.08
N SER A 454 6.19 -12.82 0.04
CA SER A 454 5.56 -13.47 -1.13
C SER A 454 4.57 -12.55 -1.83
N ALA A 455 3.73 -11.82 -1.07
CA ALA A 455 2.78 -10.87 -1.62
C ALA A 455 3.47 -9.68 -2.34
N GLN A 456 4.59 -9.19 -1.80
CA GLN A 456 5.39 -8.12 -2.41
C GLN A 456 6.00 -8.54 -3.73
N VAL A 457 6.54 -9.77 -3.82
CA VAL A 457 7.11 -10.29 -5.06
C VAL A 457 6.01 -10.46 -6.11
N ASP A 458 4.83 -10.95 -5.72
CA ASP A 458 3.67 -11.03 -6.64
C ASP A 458 3.18 -9.64 -7.08
N ALA A 459 3.18 -8.65 -6.20
CA ALA A 459 2.85 -7.26 -6.54
C ALA A 459 3.86 -6.66 -7.53
N ARG A 460 5.17 -6.93 -7.37
CA ARG A 460 6.21 -6.52 -8.34
C ARG A 460 6.03 -7.20 -9.69
N LEU A 461 5.74 -8.51 -9.70
CA LEU A 461 5.46 -9.26 -10.92
C LEU A 461 4.23 -8.70 -11.65
N PHE A 462 3.19 -8.34 -10.89
CA PHE A 462 1.97 -7.74 -11.42
C PHE A 462 2.23 -6.42 -12.16
N ILE A 463 3.13 -5.57 -11.68
CA ILE A 463 3.49 -4.31 -12.36
C ILE A 463 3.97 -4.55 -13.79
N TYR A 464 4.86 -5.53 -14.02
CA TYR A 464 5.35 -5.84 -15.37
C TYR A 464 4.24 -6.29 -16.33
N LEU A 465 3.20 -6.97 -15.81
CA LEU A 465 2.06 -7.39 -16.63
C LEU A 465 1.10 -6.24 -16.94
N LEU A 466 1.08 -5.17 -16.14
CA LEU A 466 0.30 -3.98 -16.45
C LEU A 466 0.84 -3.28 -17.70
N ASP A 467 2.17 -3.26 -17.88
CA ASP A 467 2.82 -2.71 -19.08
C ASP A 467 2.49 -3.54 -20.33
N VAL A 468 2.33 -4.87 -20.19
CA VAL A 468 1.94 -5.77 -21.29
C VAL A 468 0.45 -5.68 -21.62
N PHE A 469 -0.41 -5.48 -20.61
CA PHE A 469 -1.85 -5.38 -20.75
C PHE A 469 -2.38 -4.00 -20.32
N PRO A 470 -1.99 -2.91 -21.01
CA PRO A 470 -2.43 -1.56 -20.68
C PRO A 470 -3.94 -1.42 -20.83
N ILE A 471 -4.52 -0.44 -20.13
CA ILE A 471 -5.92 -0.07 -20.32
C ILE A 471 -6.00 0.75 -21.60
N VAL A 472 -6.46 0.14 -22.69
CA VAL A 472 -6.66 0.83 -23.97
C VAL A 472 -8.04 1.47 -23.99
N SER A 473 -8.10 2.78 -24.22
CA SER A 473 -9.34 3.53 -24.43
C SER A 473 -9.91 3.21 -25.81
N VAL A 474 -10.59 2.09 -25.98
CA VAL A 474 -11.34 1.81 -27.22
C VAL A 474 -12.71 2.48 -27.10
N LYS A 475 -13.03 3.38 -28.04
CA LYS A 475 -14.30 4.12 -28.09
C LYS A 475 -15.56 3.21 -28.17
N ASP A 476 -15.41 1.90 -28.40
CA ASP A 476 -16.51 1.02 -28.82
C ASP A 476 -16.73 -0.29 -28.03
N GLN A 477 -16.16 -0.51 -26.84
CA GLN A 477 -16.45 -1.74 -26.06
C GLN A 477 -16.59 -1.53 -24.55
N PHE A 478 -17.64 -0.83 -24.13
CA PHE A 478 -18.13 -0.85 -22.74
C PHE A 478 -19.00 -2.10 -22.48
N THR A 479 -18.45 -3.30 -22.69
CA THR A 479 -19.14 -4.55 -22.35
C THR A 479 -19.06 -4.81 -20.84
N THR A 480 -20.11 -5.42 -20.26
CA THR A 480 -20.16 -5.76 -18.82
C THR A 480 -18.97 -6.63 -18.39
N GLU A 481 -18.52 -7.54 -19.25
CA GLU A 481 -17.39 -8.43 -18.98
C GLU A 481 -16.04 -7.69 -19.03
N GLY A 482 -15.86 -6.78 -20.00
CA GLY A 482 -14.70 -5.90 -20.07
C GLY A 482 -14.59 -4.97 -18.86
N MET A 483 -15.72 -4.42 -18.42
CA MET A 483 -15.83 -3.60 -17.22
C MET A 483 -15.41 -4.35 -15.95
N ASN A 484 -15.92 -5.56 -15.74
CA ASN A 484 -15.54 -6.37 -14.57
C ASN A 484 -14.04 -6.67 -14.53
N SER A 485 -13.43 -6.95 -15.68
CA SER A 485 -11.98 -7.17 -15.79
C SER A 485 -11.19 -5.92 -15.38
N ILE A 486 -11.59 -4.73 -15.85
CA ILE A 486 -10.93 -3.46 -15.52
C ILE A 486 -11.09 -3.12 -14.04
N ILE A 487 -12.29 -3.30 -13.48
CA ILE A 487 -12.53 -3.05 -12.06
C ILE A 487 -11.67 -3.99 -11.20
N GLN A 488 -11.52 -5.26 -11.58
CA GLN A 488 -10.63 -6.19 -10.89
C GLN A 488 -9.16 -5.78 -11.00
N LYS A 489 -8.72 -5.27 -12.17
CA LYS A 489 -7.36 -4.70 -12.34
C LYS A 489 -7.14 -3.51 -11.41
N ILE A 490 -8.03 -2.51 -11.41
CA ILE A 490 -7.92 -1.31 -10.57
C ILE A 490 -7.88 -1.71 -9.08
N ASN A 491 -8.78 -2.59 -8.63
CA ASN A 491 -8.76 -3.08 -7.25
C ASN A 491 -7.46 -3.83 -6.89
N SER A 492 -6.90 -4.59 -7.83
CA SER A 492 -5.63 -5.29 -7.65
C SER A 492 -4.45 -4.32 -7.58
N VAL A 493 -4.46 -3.24 -8.37
CA VAL A 493 -3.49 -2.14 -8.29
C VAL A 493 -3.57 -1.47 -6.92
N MET A 494 -4.76 -1.13 -6.46
CA MET A 494 -4.97 -0.57 -5.11
C MET A 494 -4.47 -1.51 -4.01
N GLY A 495 -4.68 -2.82 -4.16
CA GLY A 495 -4.15 -3.84 -3.26
C GLY A 495 -2.62 -3.96 -3.32
N ALA A 496 -2.03 -3.87 -4.51
CA ALA A 496 -0.58 -3.92 -4.71
C ALA A 496 0.12 -2.71 -4.05
N CYS A 497 -0.45 -1.50 -4.16
CA CYS A 497 0.05 -0.30 -3.46
C CYS A 497 0.18 -0.51 -1.94
N LEU A 498 -0.74 -1.25 -1.32
CA LEU A 498 -0.70 -1.55 0.12
C LEU A 498 0.36 -2.59 0.50
N LEU A 499 0.68 -3.51 -0.42
CA LEU A 499 1.63 -4.61 -0.17
C LEU A 499 3.09 -4.14 -0.28
N LEU A 500 3.36 -3.19 -1.18
CA LEU A 500 4.70 -2.71 -1.48
C LEU A 500 5.31 -1.93 -0.30
N GLY A 501 6.61 -2.16 -0.09
CA GLY A 501 7.35 -1.52 0.99
C GLY A 501 7.97 -0.19 0.57
N PRO A 502 8.61 0.50 1.52
CA PRO A 502 9.19 1.81 1.25
C PRO A 502 10.43 1.76 0.34
N MET A 503 11.06 0.58 0.18
CA MET A 503 12.12 0.34 -0.82
C MET A 503 11.58 0.24 -2.25
N ASP A 504 10.26 0.11 -2.42
CA ASP A 504 9.60 -0.04 -3.71
C ASP A 504 8.93 1.27 -4.16
N SER A 505 9.46 2.43 -3.75
CA SER A 505 8.88 3.75 -4.07
C SER A 505 8.68 3.95 -5.58
N SER A 506 9.64 3.53 -6.40
CA SER A 506 9.54 3.56 -7.86
C SER A 506 8.49 2.59 -8.42
N ALA A 507 8.24 1.47 -7.73
CA ALA A 507 7.21 0.52 -8.12
C ALA A 507 5.81 1.05 -7.78
N VAL A 508 5.66 1.70 -6.61
CA VAL A 508 4.44 2.43 -6.25
C VAL A 508 4.21 3.60 -7.21
N ASP A 509 5.26 4.32 -7.61
CA ASP A 509 5.18 5.40 -8.58
C ASP A 509 4.55 4.94 -9.90
N LYS A 510 5.03 3.81 -10.46
CA LYS A 510 4.46 3.17 -11.65
C LYS A 510 2.99 2.77 -11.48
N LEU A 511 2.62 2.25 -10.30
CA LEU A 511 1.22 1.91 -10.01
C LEU A 511 0.32 3.14 -9.93
N LEU A 512 0.81 4.25 -9.36
CA LEU A 512 0.09 5.52 -9.34
C LEU A 512 -0.06 6.08 -10.75
N ASP A 513 0.98 6.01 -11.58
CA ASP A 513 0.91 6.40 -12.99
C ASP A 513 -0.16 5.58 -13.74
N PHE A 514 -0.23 4.27 -13.51
CA PHE A 514 -1.27 3.42 -14.08
C PHE A 514 -2.69 3.80 -13.60
N LEU A 515 -2.86 4.14 -12.31
CA LEU A 515 -4.17 4.54 -11.77
C LEU A 515 -4.66 5.87 -12.34
N PHE A 516 -3.75 6.81 -12.58
CA PHE A 516 -4.10 8.17 -13.01
C PHE A 516 -3.97 8.40 -14.52
N GLN A 517 -3.58 7.38 -15.29
CA GLN A 517 -3.67 7.39 -16.75
C GLN A 517 -5.08 7.76 -17.25
N VAL A 518 -5.15 8.60 -18.29
CA VAL A 518 -6.41 9.10 -18.88
C VAL A 518 -7.41 7.97 -19.21
N PRO A 519 -7.02 6.83 -19.82
CA PRO A 519 -7.95 5.71 -20.00
C PRO A 519 -8.60 5.22 -18.71
N THR A 520 -7.83 5.07 -17.62
CA THR A 520 -8.34 4.65 -16.31
C THR A 520 -9.37 5.65 -15.78
N LEU A 521 -9.07 6.95 -15.89
CA LEU A 521 -9.99 8.01 -15.47
C LEU A 521 -11.29 8.01 -16.30
N LYS A 522 -11.24 7.72 -17.61
CA LYS A 522 -12.43 7.57 -18.46
C LYS A 522 -13.33 6.40 -18.02
N TYR A 523 -12.75 5.27 -17.58
CA TYR A 523 -13.51 4.15 -17.03
C TYR A 523 -14.15 4.47 -15.66
N ILE A 524 -13.44 5.24 -14.82
CA ILE A 524 -13.96 5.78 -13.55
C ILE A 524 -15.14 6.71 -13.82
N ASP A 525 -15.00 7.64 -14.75
CA ASP A 525 -16.08 8.55 -15.16
C ASP A 525 -17.30 7.80 -15.69
N PHE A 526 -17.10 6.79 -16.55
CA PHE A 526 -18.19 5.95 -17.04
C PHE A 526 -18.99 5.32 -15.88
N SER A 527 -18.30 4.81 -14.86
CA SER A 527 -18.93 4.20 -13.68
C SER A 527 -19.75 5.22 -12.89
N ILE A 528 -19.26 6.46 -12.78
CA ILE A 528 -19.97 7.57 -12.14
C ILE A 528 -21.23 7.92 -12.93
N ARG A 529 -21.12 8.11 -14.25
CA ARG A 529 -22.26 8.43 -15.13
C ARG A 529 -23.34 7.35 -15.09
N GLN A 530 -22.95 6.08 -15.11
CA GLN A 530 -23.90 4.96 -15.00
C GLN A 530 -24.69 5.01 -13.69
N PHE A 531 -24.02 5.24 -12.56
CA PHE A 531 -24.68 5.34 -11.26
C PHE A 531 -25.63 6.53 -11.18
N LEU A 532 -25.21 7.71 -11.63
CA LEU A 532 -26.02 8.91 -11.60
C LEU A 532 -27.27 8.79 -12.47
N THR A 533 -27.14 8.19 -13.66
CA THR A 533 -28.27 7.94 -14.56
C THR A 533 -29.33 7.04 -13.92
N LEU A 534 -28.88 6.00 -13.18
CA LEU A 534 -29.78 5.07 -12.48
C LEU A 534 -30.49 5.68 -11.28
N LYS A 535 -29.86 6.63 -10.56
CA LYS A 535 -30.43 7.25 -9.35
C LYS A 535 -31.23 8.52 -9.58
N GLN A 536 -30.85 9.38 -10.53
CA GLN A 536 -31.39 10.73 -10.64
C GLN A 536 -32.45 10.89 -11.75
N GLY A 537 -32.60 9.93 -12.66
CA GLY A 537 -33.60 9.99 -13.73
C GLY A 537 -33.41 11.19 -14.67
N TYR A 538 -32.79 10.98 -15.84
CA TYR A 538 -32.63 11.94 -16.95
C TYR A 538 -32.16 13.38 -16.66
N GLN A 539 -31.75 13.74 -15.45
CA GLN A 539 -30.83 14.86 -15.19
C GLN A 539 -29.42 14.28 -15.13
N ALA A 540 -28.90 13.88 -16.30
CA ALA A 540 -27.49 13.55 -16.44
C ALA A 540 -26.67 14.81 -16.16
N LEU A 541 -25.52 14.69 -15.47
CA LEU A 541 -24.49 15.73 -15.43
C LEU A 541 -24.39 16.37 -16.82
N GLU A 542 -24.68 17.66 -16.91
CA GLU A 542 -24.77 18.42 -18.16
C GLU A 542 -23.40 18.55 -18.85
N ARG A 543 -22.33 18.00 -18.26
CA ARG A 543 -20.97 18.11 -18.77
C ARG A 543 -20.30 16.75 -19.01
N VAL A 544 -19.92 16.55 -20.26
CA VAL A 544 -18.95 15.55 -20.69
C VAL A 544 -17.56 16.09 -20.32
N TYR A 545 -16.81 15.38 -19.47
CA TYR A 545 -15.39 15.71 -19.27
C TYR A 545 -14.65 15.64 -20.61
N GLU A 546 -13.95 16.71 -20.97
CA GLU A 546 -13.11 16.77 -22.16
C GLU A 546 -11.73 16.11 -21.89
N GLU A 547 -10.95 15.82 -22.94
CA GLU A 547 -9.63 15.21 -22.77
C GLU A 547 -8.67 16.06 -21.91
N GLU A 548 -8.77 17.38 -22.01
CA GLU A 548 -7.99 18.34 -21.20
C GLU A 548 -8.30 18.24 -19.70
N ASP A 549 -9.58 17.99 -19.34
CA ASP A 549 -9.98 17.85 -17.94
C ASP A 549 -9.38 16.58 -17.33
N TYR A 550 -9.31 15.48 -18.08
CA TYR A 550 -8.68 14.24 -17.62
C TYR A 550 -7.17 14.38 -17.42
N LEU A 551 -6.49 15.14 -18.30
CA LEU A 551 -5.06 15.42 -18.14
C LEU A 551 -4.80 16.23 -16.87
N LEU A 552 -5.62 17.26 -16.61
CA LEU A 552 -5.51 18.05 -15.39
C LEU A 552 -5.78 17.21 -14.13
N LEU A 553 -6.79 16.33 -14.15
CA LEU A 553 -7.06 15.41 -13.04
C LEU A 553 -5.89 14.45 -12.80
N SER A 554 -5.33 13.88 -13.88
CA SER A 554 -4.17 13.01 -13.83
C SER A 554 -2.99 13.69 -13.14
N ASP A 555 -2.62 14.89 -13.60
CA ASP A 555 -1.46 15.62 -13.10
C ASP A 555 -1.63 16.04 -11.64
N VAL A 556 -2.81 16.54 -11.28
CA VAL A 556 -3.12 17.00 -9.92
C VAL A 556 -3.09 15.83 -8.93
N LEU A 557 -3.73 14.71 -9.27
CA LEU A 557 -3.78 13.54 -8.40
C LEU A 557 -2.40 12.86 -8.28
N ALA A 558 -1.73 12.61 -9.40
CA ALA A 558 -0.40 12.00 -9.42
C ALA A 558 0.60 12.84 -8.60
N SER A 559 0.64 14.16 -8.83
CA SER A 559 1.50 15.09 -8.09
C SER A 559 1.21 15.06 -6.58
N HIS A 560 -0.08 15.09 -6.19
CA HIS A 560 -0.47 15.02 -4.78
C HIS A 560 -0.04 13.71 -4.12
N PHE A 561 -0.33 12.55 -4.72
CA PHE A 561 0.02 11.27 -4.10
C PHE A 561 1.54 11.04 -4.05
N LYS A 562 2.27 11.37 -5.11
CA LYS A 562 3.74 11.29 -5.13
C LYS A 562 4.35 12.22 -4.07
N LYS A 563 3.90 13.48 -3.99
CA LYS A 563 4.37 14.44 -2.98
C LYS A 563 3.98 14.02 -1.56
N ARG A 564 2.75 13.57 -1.34
CA ARG A 564 2.25 13.23 0.00
C ARG A 564 2.90 11.96 0.53
N TRP A 565 3.07 10.93 -0.29
CA TRP A 565 3.43 9.59 0.18
C TRP A 565 4.82 9.09 -0.24
N LEU A 566 5.34 9.52 -1.40
CA LEU A 566 6.65 9.06 -1.90
C LEU A 566 7.79 10.04 -1.57
N SER A 567 7.50 11.31 -1.30
CA SER A 567 8.55 12.27 -0.94
C SER A 567 9.12 12.01 0.46
N ALA A 568 10.43 12.14 0.61
CA ALA A 568 11.09 12.09 1.91
C ALA A 568 10.52 13.19 2.82
N LYS A 569 10.13 12.86 4.07
CA LYS A 569 9.64 13.85 5.04
C LYS A 569 10.71 14.92 5.26
N GLN A 570 10.52 16.11 4.70
CA GLN A 570 11.29 17.30 5.08
C GLN A 570 10.69 17.87 6.37
N LYS A 571 11.51 17.99 7.41
CA LYS A 571 11.11 18.63 8.65
C LYS A 571 10.85 20.12 8.39
N ARG A 572 9.64 20.62 8.67
CA ARG A 572 9.39 22.07 8.73
C ARG A 572 10.30 22.65 9.82
N LYS A 573 11.18 23.59 9.47
CA LYS A 573 11.96 24.37 10.44
C LYS A 573 10.95 25.07 11.36
N SER A 574 10.97 24.78 12.66
CA SER A 574 10.48 25.74 13.64
C SER A 574 11.40 26.95 13.56
N ALA A 575 10.87 28.11 13.21
CA ALA A 575 11.59 29.38 13.31
C ALA A 575 11.97 29.58 14.79
N ALA A 576 13.19 29.20 15.16
CA ALA A 576 13.82 29.52 16.42
C ALA A 576 15.00 30.44 16.10
N GLY A 577 14.79 31.73 16.33
CA GLY A 577 15.75 32.79 16.10
C GLY A 577 15.08 34.14 16.33
N ASP A 578 14.61 34.36 17.56
CA ASP A 578 14.66 35.67 18.24
C ASP A 578 14.13 35.51 19.67
N GLU A 579 15.06 35.48 20.62
CA GLU A 579 14.76 35.73 22.02
C GLU A 579 14.44 37.22 22.17
N HIS A 580 13.18 37.57 22.43
CA HIS A 580 12.74 38.48 23.50
C HIS A 580 11.29 39.01 23.32
N VAL A 581 10.57 39.02 24.45
CA VAL A 581 9.36 39.83 24.78
C VAL A 581 7.95 39.23 24.53
N CYS A 582 7.29 38.96 25.66
CA CYS A 582 5.85 38.98 25.99
C CYS A 582 4.83 38.03 25.31
N ARG A 583 4.37 37.09 26.15
CA ARG A 583 2.96 36.69 26.39
C ARG A 583 1.93 37.18 25.35
N LYS A 584 1.40 36.23 24.56
CA LYS A 584 -0.03 36.12 24.19
C LYS A 584 -0.34 34.72 23.66
N ASN A 585 -1.31 34.08 24.34
CA ASN A 585 -2.11 32.86 24.09
C ASN A 585 -1.67 31.86 23.00
N PRO A 586 -1.62 30.54 23.30
CA PRO A 586 -1.47 29.52 22.28
C PRO A 586 -2.75 29.47 21.45
N LYS A 587 -2.67 29.78 20.14
CA LYS A 587 -3.75 29.47 19.21
C LYS A 587 -3.89 27.95 19.08
N LYS A 588 -5.14 27.49 19.17
CA LYS A 588 -5.68 26.13 19.06
C LYS A 588 -4.81 25.21 18.19
N GLY A 589 -4.49 24.03 18.73
CA GLY A 589 -3.70 22.99 18.07
C GLY A 589 -4.35 22.47 16.79
N ASN A 590 -3.54 22.37 15.74
CA ASN A 590 -3.93 21.77 14.47
C ASN A 590 -3.88 20.25 14.58
N ILE A 591 -5.03 19.60 14.41
CA ILE A 591 -5.16 18.14 14.31
C ILE A 591 -4.85 17.76 12.86
N LEU A 592 -3.56 17.60 12.55
CA LEU A 592 -3.15 16.85 11.37
C LEU A 592 -3.33 15.36 11.67
N LEU A 593 -3.72 14.58 10.64
CA LEU A 593 -3.60 13.12 10.68
C LEU A 593 -2.12 12.75 10.82
N ASP A 594 -1.67 12.65 12.07
CA ASP A 594 -0.32 12.32 12.45
C ASP A 594 -0.12 10.82 12.25
N THR A 595 0.45 10.48 11.10
CA THR A 595 1.19 9.22 10.98
C THR A 595 2.52 9.40 11.72
N ILE A 596 2.47 9.03 12.99
CA ILE A 596 3.57 8.77 13.95
C ILE A 596 4.54 9.96 14.16
N PRO A 597 4.65 10.51 15.39
CA PRO A 597 5.75 11.38 15.74
C PRO A 597 7.02 10.55 15.90
N GLU A 598 7.94 10.65 14.94
CA GLU A 598 9.28 10.06 15.04
C GLU A 598 10.33 11.16 15.34
N GLU A 599 11.25 10.80 16.22
CA GLU A 599 12.25 11.69 16.83
C GLU A 599 13.24 12.29 15.81
N ILE A 600 13.71 13.48 16.18
CA ILE A 600 14.44 14.43 15.36
C ILE A 600 15.91 14.00 15.22
N SER A 601 16.44 13.90 14.01
CA SER A 601 17.87 14.08 13.76
C SER A 601 18.15 14.93 12.51
N THR A 602 19.18 15.75 12.61
CA THR A 602 19.59 16.79 11.66
C THR A 602 20.50 16.23 10.58
N SER A 603 20.24 16.52 9.29
CA SER A 603 21.30 16.51 8.27
C SER A 603 21.07 17.59 7.21
N ASN A 604 22.17 18.19 6.76
CA ASN A 604 22.23 19.40 5.95
C ASN A 604 21.88 19.14 4.47
N LEU A 605 21.19 20.11 3.87
CA LEU A 605 20.71 20.11 2.49
C LEU A 605 21.80 20.71 1.57
N ALA A 606 22.88 19.97 1.28
CA ALA A 606 23.87 20.42 0.29
C ALA A 606 24.76 19.28 -0.25
N SER A 607 24.14 18.29 -0.89
CA SER A 607 24.71 17.49 -2.00
C SER A 607 23.72 16.40 -2.36
N GLN A 608 23.24 16.38 -3.60
CA GLN A 608 22.56 15.22 -4.16
C GLN A 608 23.62 14.18 -4.54
N GLU A 609 24.17 13.50 -3.54
CA GLU A 609 24.81 12.20 -3.73
C GLU A 609 23.84 11.09 -3.32
N PRO A 610 23.90 9.89 -3.95
CA PRO A 610 23.01 8.79 -3.63
C PRO A 610 23.16 8.43 -2.16
N LYS A 611 22.14 8.79 -1.36
CA LYS A 611 22.09 8.49 0.06
C LYS A 611 22.14 6.98 0.24
N CYS A 612 22.90 6.52 1.23
CA CYS A 612 23.04 5.10 1.54
C CYS A 612 21.67 4.43 1.75
N LEU A 613 21.48 3.21 1.21
CA LEU A 613 20.23 2.41 1.30
C LEU A 613 19.70 2.25 2.75
N VAL A 614 20.59 2.28 3.75
CA VAL A 614 20.23 2.17 5.18
C VAL A 614 19.77 3.52 5.76
N ALA A 615 20.30 4.64 5.27
CA ALA A 615 19.85 5.98 5.64
C ALA A 615 18.47 6.29 5.03
N GLU A 616 18.20 5.82 3.80
CA GLU A 616 16.84 5.88 3.26
C GLU A 616 15.87 5.08 4.13
N TRP A 617 16.25 3.86 4.52
CA TRP A 617 15.45 2.98 5.37
C TRP A 617 15.09 3.57 6.74
N ALA A 618 16.02 4.27 7.41
CA ALA A 618 15.78 4.88 8.73
C ALA A 618 14.86 6.13 8.69
N HIS A 619 14.65 6.73 7.52
CA HIS A 619 13.81 7.93 7.34
C HIS A 619 12.51 7.64 6.55
N GLN A 620 12.26 6.38 6.22
CA GLN A 620 11.12 5.96 5.41
C GLN A 620 9.84 5.85 6.25
N ARG A 621 8.73 6.32 5.69
CA ARG A 621 7.40 6.01 6.24
C ARG A 621 7.18 4.50 6.15
N LEU A 622 6.45 3.94 7.12
CA LEU A 622 5.85 2.61 6.99
C LEU A 622 5.02 2.52 5.69
N HIS A 623 4.66 1.30 5.27
CA HIS A 623 3.81 1.02 4.11
C HIS A 623 2.58 1.96 4.02
N LEU A 624 2.05 2.16 2.81
CA LEU A 624 0.87 2.99 2.60
C LEU A 624 -0.28 2.54 3.52
N PRO A 625 -0.89 3.46 4.29
CA PRO A 625 -1.98 3.09 5.18
C PRO A 625 -3.21 2.67 4.37
N LEU A 626 -4.08 1.80 4.90
CA LEU A 626 -5.29 1.31 4.23
C LEU A 626 -6.17 2.43 3.67
N HIS A 627 -6.17 3.59 4.31
CA HIS A 627 -6.95 4.77 3.96
C HIS A 627 -6.18 5.81 3.12
N TRP A 628 -5.02 5.49 2.54
CA TRP A 628 -4.15 6.43 1.81
C TRP A 628 -4.88 7.22 0.72
N PHE A 629 -5.85 6.58 0.06
CA PHE A 629 -6.63 7.16 -1.03
C PHE A 629 -7.56 8.30 -0.57
N LEU A 630 -7.85 8.43 0.73
CA LEU A 630 -8.60 9.55 1.32
C LEU A 630 -7.77 10.82 1.50
N SER A 631 -6.45 10.76 1.27
CA SER A 631 -5.55 11.89 1.48
C SER A 631 -5.88 13.18 0.72
N PRO A 632 -6.47 13.16 -0.51
CA PRO A 632 -6.87 14.39 -1.20
C PRO A 632 -7.89 15.23 -0.43
N LEU A 633 -8.74 14.60 0.40
CA LEU A 633 -9.79 15.29 1.17
C LEU A 633 -9.37 15.71 2.58
N SER A 634 -8.21 15.28 3.06
CA SER A 634 -7.77 15.46 4.46
C SER A 634 -6.62 16.46 4.65
N LEU A 635 -6.36 17.33 3.66
CA LEU A 635 -5.41 18.43 3.82
C LEU A 635 -6.05 19.59 4.59
N LEU A 636 -5.37 20.04 5.64
CA LEU A 636 -5.67 21.32 6.30
C LEU A 636 -4.71 22.38 5.76
N CYS A 637 -5.23 23.40 5.06
CA CYS A 637 -4.42 24.48 4.48
C CYS A 637 -3.95 25.47 5.54
N SER A 638 -2.68 25.89 5.47
CA SER A 638 -2.10 26.90 6.34
C SER A 638 -1.87 28.27 5.66
N THR A 639 -1.93 28.35 4.33
CA THR A 639 -1.62 29.56 3.55
C THR A 639 -2.51 29.73 2.31
N SER A 640 -2.68 30.96 1.82
CA SER A 640 -3.58 31.33 0.70
C SER A 640 -3.16 30.82 -0.68
N HIS A 641 -1.89 30.45 -0.90
CA HIS A 641 -1.47 29.77 -2.13
C HIS A 641 -1.69 28.25 -2.03
N GLU A 642 -1.58 27.68 -0.84
CA GLU A 642 -1.90 26.26 -0.59
C GLU A 642 -3.41 25.97 -0.71
N THR A 643 -4.29 26.97 -0.57
CA THR A 643 -5.75 26.79 -0.68
C THR A 643 -6.23 26.54 -2.11
N LEU A 644 -5.67 27.24 -3.11
CA LEU A 644 -6.05 27.04 -4.52
C LEU A 644 -5.56 25.68 -5.04
N ASP A 645 -4.34 25.29 -4.67
CA ASP A 645 -3.80 23.96 -5.00
C ASP A 645 -4.60 22.85 -4.29
N PHE A 646 -4.98 23.07 -3.03
CA PHE A 646 -5.84 22.15 -2.30
C PHE A 646 -7.21 21.99 -2.94
N LEU A 647 -7.86 23.08 -3.38
CA LEU A 647 -9.20 23.00 -3.99
C LEU A 647 -9.18 22.13 -5.25
N LYS A 648 -8.15 22.27 -6.10
CA LYS A 648 -7.97 21.42 -7.28
C LYS A 648 -7.77 19.95 -6.87
N VAL A 649 -6.94 19.69 -5.87
CA VAL A 649 -6.68 18.34 -5.34
C VAL A 649 -7.95 17.73 -4.73
N ALA A 650 -8.72 18.50 -3.96
CA ALA A 650 -9.96 18.05 -3.34
C ALA A 650 -11.03 17.71 -4.41
N LYS A 651 -11.17 18.55 -5.44
CA LYS A 651 -12.07 18.30 -6.58
C LYS A 651 -11.71 17.02 -7.33
N GLY A 652 -10.44 16.84 -7.70
CA GLY A 652 -9.97 15.59 -8.31
C GLY A 652 -10.09 14.39 -7.38
N GLY A 653 -9.90 14.62 -6.08
CA GLY A 653 -10.11 13.63 -5.02
C GLY A 653 -11.54 13.13 -4.95
N LEU A 654 -12.54 14.03 -4.97
CA LEU A 654 -13.96 13.67 -4.97
C LEU A 654 -14.32 12.80 -6.19
N PHE A 655 -13.83 13.18 -7.39
CA PHE A 655 -14.01 12.39 -8.60
C PHE A 655 -13.44 10.97 -8.45
N PHE A 656 -12.16 10.87 -8.06
CA PHE A 656 -11.49 9.59 -7.91
C PHE A 656 -12.16 8.71 -6.85
N LEU A 657 -12.48 9.28 -5.67
CA LEU A 657 -13.10 8.59 -4.55
C LEU A 657 -14.48 8.04 -4.90
N LEU A 658 -15.34 8.85 -5.53
CA LEU A 658 -16.66 8.39 -5.94
C LEU A 658 -16.54 7.22 -6.91
N GLY A 659 -15.69 7.35 -7.94
CA GLY A 659 -15.58 6.29 -8.94
C GLY A 659 -15.00 4.97 -8.39
N ILE A 660 -13.98 5.00 -7.51
CA ILE A 660 -13.46 3.75 -6.91
C ILE A 660 -14.45 3.11 -5.93
N GLU A 661 -15.26 3.91 -5.23
CA GLU A 661 -16.34 3.41 -4.37
C GLU A 661 -17.44 2.76 -5.20
N LEU A 662 -17.88 3.41 -6.28
CA LEU A 662 -18.90 2.88 -7.18
C LEU A 662 -18.45 1.58 -7.86
N MET A 663 -17.24 1.56 -8.41
CA MET A 663 -16.62 0.34 -8.95
C MET A 663 -16.51 -0.75 -7.88
N SER A 664 -16.20 -0.39 -6.64
CA SER A 664 -16.19 -1.36 -5.55
C SER A 664 -17.61 -1.86 -5.24
N THR A 665 -18.64 -1.01 -5.30
CA THR A 665 -20.04 -1.39 -5.00
C THR A 665 -20.68 -2.32 -6.04
N SER A 666 -20.24 -2.27 -7.30
CA SER A 666 -20.74 -3.15 -8.36
C SER A 666 -20.25 -4.59 -8.26
N LEU A 667 -19.16 -4.85 -7.54
CA LEU A 667 -18.67 -6.21 -7.31
C LEU A 667 -19.52 -6.98 -6.28
N PRO A 668 -19.66 -8.32 -6.45
CA PRO A 668 -20.32 -9.18 -5.47
C PRO A 668 -19.76 -8.99 -4.06
N ALA A 669 -20.62 -9.07 -3.03
CA ALA A 669 -20.24 -8.85 -1.63
C ALA A 669 -19.12 -9.78 -1.12
N GLU A 670 -18.96 -10.95 -1.75
CA GLU A 670 -17.94 -11.96 -1.45
C GLU A 670 -16.52 -11.49 -1.80
N LEU A 671 -16.37 -10.67 -2.85
CA LEU A 671 -15.10 -10.01 -3.18
C LEU A 671 -14.94 -8.73 -2.35
N ARG A 672 -14.43 -8.88 -1.12
CA ARG A 672 -13.99 -7.71 -0.34
C ARG A 672 -12.84 -7.00 -1.07
N THR A 673 -13.04 -5.73 -1.43
CA THR A 673 -12.02 -4.85 -2.04
C THR A 673 -11.26 -4.07 -0.96
N SER A 674 -10.07 -3.55 -1.28
CA SER A 674 -9.27 -2.70 -0.38
C SER A 674 -10.05 -1.47 0.07
N VAL A 675 -10.83 -0.87 -0.84
CA VAL A 675 -11.67 0.31 -0.60
C VAL A 675 -12.84 0.02 0.35
N ARG A 676 -13.53 -1.12 0.20
CA ARG A 676 -14.63 -1.51 1.10
C ARG A 676 -14.17 -1.87 2.52
N ASN A 677 -12.92 -2.27 2.69
CA ASN A 677 -12.40 -2.65 4.01
C ASN A 677 -12.04 -1.45 4.90
N VAL A 678 -11.90 -0.25 4.34
CA VAL A 678 -11.68 0.96 5.12
C VAL A 678 -12.96 1.29 5.89
N PRO A 679 -12.91 1.41 7.22
CA PRO A 679 -14.09 1.72 8.03
C PRO A 679 -14.76 3.02 7.57
N ILE A 680 -16.09 3.04 7.60
CA ILE A 680 -16.89 4.21 7.19
C ILE A 680 -16.54 5.47 8.01
N VAL A 681 -16.07 5.30 9.25
CA VAL A 681 -15.56 6.36 10.13
C VAL A 681 -14.51 7.23 9.42
N TRP A 682 -13.52 6.60 8.77
CA TRP A 682 -12.46 7.30 8.04
C TRP A 682 -13.00 8.05 6.83
N LYS A 683 -13.97 7.45 6.12
CA LYS A 683 -14.60 8.02 4.93
C LYS A 683 -15.43 9.26 5.27
N LEU A 684 -16.22 9.19 6.35
CA LEU A 684 -17.01 10.32 6.87
C LEU A 684 -16.11 11.42 7.45
N HIS A 685 -15.03 11.05 8.13
CA HIS A 685 -14.05 12.01 8.63
C HIS A 685 -13.38 12.77 7.47
N ALA A 686 -12.93 12.07 6.43
CA ALA A 686 -12.30 12.69 5.25
C ALA A 686 -13.23 13.71 4.58
N LEU A 687 -14.51 13.37 4.36
CA LEU A 687 -15.51 14.31 3.86
C LEU A 687 -15.65 15.54 4.76
N SER A 688 -15.79 15.32 6.07
CA SER A 688 -15.91 16.41 7.04
C SER A 688 -14.68 17.30 7.10
N ALA A 689 -13.47 16.74 6.95
CA ALA A 689 -12.21 17.47 6.96
C ALA A 689 -12.12 18.45 5.79
N THR A 690 -12.60 18.05 4.59
CA THR A 690 -12.68 18.95 3.43
C THR A 690 -13.48 20.22 3.68
N LEU A 691 -14.55 20.14 4.50
CA LEU A 691 -15.42 21.28 4.80
C LEU A 691 -14.80 22.28 5.78
N LEU A 692 -13.71 21.93 6.46
CA LEU A 692 -12.96 22.89 7.29
C LEU A 692 -12.26 23.97 6.46
N SER A 693 -12.06 23.74 5.17
CA SER A 693 -11.48 24.70 4.24
C SER A 693 -12.50 25.71 3.69
N GLY A 694 -13.80 25.56 4.00
CA GLY A 694 -14.86 26.48 3.60
C GLY A 694 -15.81 25.92 2.52
N MET A 695 -16.59 26.82 1.91
CA MET A 695 -17.62 26.50 0.91
C MET A 695 -17.11 26.44 -0.53
N ASP A 696 -15.84 26.76 -0.77
CA ASP A 696 -15.22 26.86 -2.11
C ASP A 696 -15.35 25.56 -2.93
N ILE A 697 -15.43 24.41 -2.25
CA ILE A 697 -15.66 23.09 -2.87
C ILE A 697 -17.05 22.99 -3.50
N PHE A 698 -18.03 23.75 -3.03
CA PHE A 698 -19.41 23.73 -3.50
C PHE A 698 -19.75 24.83 -4.52
N GLU A 699 -18.80 25.72 -4.86
CA GLU A 699 -19.01 26.75 -5.87
C GLU A 699 -19.26 26.17 -7.26
N GLU A 700 -18.57 25.08 -7.60
CA GLU A 700 -18.81 24.34 -8.84
C GLU A 700 -19.94 23.32 -8.64
N GLU A 701 -20.90 23.31 -9.56
CA GLU A 701 -22.04 22.39 -9.55
C GLU A 701 -21.58 20.92 -9.62
N ASN A 702 -20.55 20.63 -10.42
CA ASN A 702 -20.00 19.28 -10.56
C ASN A 702 -19.45 18.72 -9.23
N SER A 703 -18.60 19.48 -8.52
CA SER A 703 -18.03 19.02 -7.25
C SER A 703 -19.10 18.89 -6.17
N ARG A 704 -20.12 19.77 -6.21
CA ARG A 704 -21.30 19.68 -5.35
C ARG A 704 -22.10 18.39 -5.58
N ASP A 705 -22.32 18.01 -6.83
CA ASP A 705 -23.03 16.77 -7.19
C ASP A 705 -22.21 15.52 -6.84
N LEU A 706 -20.91 15.53 -7.11
CA LEU A 706 -20.00 14.43 -6.73
C LEU A 706 -19.99 14.24 -5.21
N TYR A 707 -19.92 15.33 -4.44
CA TYR A 707 -19.94 15.29 -2.98
C TYR A 707 -21.26 14.71 -2.47
N LYS A 708 -22.39 15.18 -3.01
CA LYS A 708 -23.73 14.68 -2.66
C LYS A 708 -23.88 13.19 -3.01
N ALA A 709 -23.42 12.77 -4.18
CA ALA A 709 -23.46 11.37 -4.59
C ALA A 709 -22.61 10.49 -3.65
N LEU A 710 -21.45 10.98 -3.21
CA LEU A 710 -20.60 10.28 -2.25
C LEU A 710 -21.28 10.17 -0.87
N GLN A 711 -21.96 11.21 -0.40
CA GLN A 711 -22.80 11.14 0.79
C GLN A 711 -23.87 10.05 0.64
N ASP A 712 -24.59 10.02 -0.48
CA ASP A 712 -25.64 9.02 -0.70
C ASP A 712 -25.09 7.58 -0.75
N VAL A 713 -23.86 7.38 -1.27
CA VAL A 713 -23.18 6.07 -1.26
C VAL A 713 -22.80 5.68 0.17
N TYR A 714 -22.23 6.60 0.96
CA TYR A 714 -21.86 6.31 2.35
C TYR A 714 -23.08 6.13 3.26
N GLY A 715 -24.17 6.84 3.03
CA GLY A 715 -25.45 6.61 3.70
C GLY A 715 -25.96 5.19 3.48
N GLN A 716 -25.93 4.70 2.24
CA GLN A 716 -26.32 3.31 1.92
C GLN A 716 -25.40 2.27 2.57
N LEU A 717 -24.10 2.57 2.72
CA LEU A 717 -23.18 1.70 3.44
C LEU A 717 -23.50 1.69 4.94
N LEU A 718 -23.80 2.84 5.53
CA LEU A 718 -24.19 2.96 6.94
C LEU A 718 -25.48 2.18 7.23
N ASP A 719 -26.51 2.34 6.39
CA ASP A 719 -27.79 1.63 6.50
C ASP A 719 -27.65 0.10 6.32
N ARG A 720 -26.63 -0.35 5.57
CA ARG A 720 -26.32 -1.79 5.41
C ARG A 720 -25.57 -2.34 6.62
N GLU A 721 -24.60 -1.59 7.14
CA GLU A 721 -23.87 -1.99 8.35
C GLU A 721 -24.81 -2.11 9.55
N GLU A 722 -25.80 -1.22 9.67
CA GLU A 722 -26.88 -1.30 10.66
C GLU A 722 -27.58 -2.67 10.70
N LYS A 723 -27.82 -3.27 9.52
CA LYS A 723 -28.55 -4.54 9.40
C LYS A 723 -27.70 -5.78 9.68
N VAL A 724 -26.38 -5.67 9.59
CA VAL A 724 -25.45 -6.81 9.59
C VAL A 724 -24.62 -6.88 10.86
N ASP A 725 -24.08 -5.76 11.33
CA ASP A 725 -23.17 -5.67 12.46
C ASP A 725 -23.52 -4.42 13.28
N ALA A 726 -24.18 -4.59 14.44
CA ALA A 726 -24.58 -3.48 15.33
C ALA A 726 -23.39 -2.85 16.09
N LYS A 727 -22.33 -2.43 15.38
CA LYS A 727 -21.12 -1.84 15.96
C LYS A 727 -21.18 -0.32 15.85
N LYS A 728 -21.06 0.38 16.99
CA LYS A 728 -20.93 1.84 17.04
C LYS A 728 -19.69 2.31 16.24
N LEU A 729 -19.81 3.44 15.56
CA LEU A 729 -18.75 4.21 14.90
C LEU A 729 -17.88 4.90 15.95
N LYS A 730 -16.62 4.47 16.06
CA LYS A 730 -15.70 4.91 17.12
C LYS A 730 -14.69 5.95 16.61
N PHE A 731 -15.12 7.19 16.45
CA PHE A 731 -14.25 8.28 15.99
C PHE A 731 -13.08 8.57 16.95
N LYS A 732 -13.29 8.44 18.27
CA LYS A 732 -12.27 8.67 19.29
C LYS A 732 -11.16 7.63 19.28
N THR A 733 -11.49 6.36 19.07
CA THR A 733 -10.47 5.30 19.03
C THR A 733 -9.84 5.17 17.65
N ASP A 734 -10.64 5.33 16.59
CA ASP A 734 -10.18 5.01 15.24
C ASP A 734 -9.54 6.21 14.55
N ILE A 735 -9.94 7.45 14.88
CA ILE A 735 -9.35 8.68 14.33
C ILE A 735 -8.43 9.35 15.35
N HIS A 736 -8.99 9.87 16.45
CA HIS A 736 -8.23 10.62 17.44
C HIS A 736 -8.99 10.81 18.77
N GLU A 737 -8.34 10.62 19.93
CA GLU A 737 -8.98 10.66 21.25
C GLU A 737 -9.76 11.98 21.50
N ASN A 738 -9.21 13.11 21.04
CA ASN A 738 -9.82 14.45 21.17
C ASN A 738 -10.75 14.85 20.02
N TYR A 739 -11.48 13.89 19.42
CA TYR A 739 -12.36 14.15 18.27
C TYR A 739 -13.43 15.22 18.52
N SER A 740 -13.82 15.49 19.77
CA SER A 740 -14.78 16.54 20.11
C SER A 740 -14.33 17.93 19.64
N THR A 741 -13.03 18.23 19.73
CA THR A 741 -12.50 19.52 19.27
C THR A 741 -12.58 19.72 17.76
N PHE A 742 -12.47 18.62 17.00
CA PHE A 742 -12.69 18.64 15.56
C PHE A 742 -14.16 18.96 15.24
N ILE A 743 -15.10 18.35 15.97
CA ILE A 743 -16.53 18.61 15.82
C ILE A 743 -16.87 20.06 16.16
N ASP A 744 -16.32 20.62 17.24
CA ASP A 744 -16.52 22.03 17.58
C ASP A 744 -16.10 22.94 16.42
N ASN A 745 -14.90 22.71 15.87
CA ASN A 745 -14.41 23.50 14.74
C ASN A 745 -15.27 23.31 13.47
N LEU A 746 -15.74 22.09 13.20
CA LEU A 746 -16.60 21.81 12.03
C LEU A 746 -17.95 22.52 12.15
N VAL A 747 -18.55 22.51 13.34
CA VAL A 747 -19.84 23.18 13.59
C VAL A 747 -19.67 24.70 13.62
N GLU A 748 -18.57 25.21 14.18
CA GLU A 748 -18.21 26.64 14.10
C GLU A 748 -18.12 27.08 12.63
N GLN A 749 -17.44 26.31 11.76
CA GLN A 749 -17.38 26.58 10.33
C GLN A 749 -18.77 26.50 9.67
N PHE A 750 -19.56 25.47 9.97
CA PHE A 750 -20.92 25.33 9.46
C PHE A 750 -21.78 26.56 9.79
N ALA A 751 -21.76 27.01 11.05
CA ALA A 751 -22.51 28.18 11.48
C ALA A 751 -22.01 29.48 10.83
N ALA A 752 -20.70 29.58 10.58
CA ALA A 752 -20.07 30.79 10.05
C ALA A 752 -20.25 30.97 8.53
N VAL A 753 -20.12 29.90 7.73
CA VAL A 753 -20.01 30.03 6.25
C VAL A 753 -21.07 29.27 5.44
N SER A 754 -21.82 28.35 6.04
CA SER A 754 -22.71 27.48 5.24
C SER A 754 -24.01 28.17 4.78
N TYR A 755 -24.44 29.22 5.46
CA TYR A 755 -25.77 29.84 5.28
C TYR A 755 -26.94 28.83 5.27
N GLY A 756 -26.80 27.69 5.97
CA GLY A 756 -27.81 26.62 5.97
C GLY A 756 -27.79 25.72 4.74
N ASP A 757 -26.64 25.61 4.06
CA ASP A 757 -26.48 24.71 2.92
C ASP A 757 -26.86 23.26 3.28
N MET A 758 -27.70 22.67 2.44
CA MET A 758 -28.26 21.32 2.64
C MET A 758 -27.18 20.22 2.65
N ILE A 759 -26.14 20.32 1.82
CA ILE A 759 -25.10 19.28 1.67
C ILE A 759 -24.12 19.35 2.84
N PHE A 760 -23.75 20.56 3.29
CA PHE A 760 -23.00 20.74 4.52
C PHE A 760 -23.82 20.26 5.72
N GLY A 761 -25.08 20.71 5.83
CA GLY A 761 -25.97 20.31 6.92
C GLY A 761 -26.18 18.80 7.02
N ARG A 762 -26.25 18.09 5.87
CA ARG A 762 -26.24 16.62 5.79
C ARG A 762 -25.01 16.01 6.47
N GLN A 763 -23.83 16.57 6.22
CA GLN A 763 -22.57 16.07 6.77
C GLN A 763 -22.48 16.27 8.29
N VAL A 764 -22.92 17.44 8.78
CA VAL A 764 -22.97 17.72 10.23
C VAL A 764 -24.02 16.85 10.92
N GLY A 765 -25.17 16.65 10.27
CA GLY A 765 -26.26 15.82 10.77
C GLY A 765 -25.86 14.37 11.04
N VAL A 766 -24.92 13.79 10.26
CA VAL A 766 -24.43 12.41 10.48
C VAL A 766 -23.86 12.19 11.86
N TYR A 767 -23.26 13.20 12.50
CA TYR A 767 -22.73 13.05 13.85
C TYR A 767 -23.82 12.90 14.92
N LEU A 768 -25.09 13.12 14.59
CA LEU A 768 -26.25 12.87 15.43
C LEU A 768 -26.85 11.47 15.22
N HIS A 769 -26.31 10.67 14.30
CA HIS A 769 -26.76 9.30 14.04
C HIS A 769 -26.51 8.39 15.24
N HIS A 770 -27.39 7.41 15.50
CA HIS A 770 -27.29 6.57 16.69
C HIS A 770 -26.01 5.72 16.73
N PHE A 771 -25.55 5.17 15.59
CA PHE A 771 -24.27 4.46 15.55
C PHE A 771 -23.06 5.30 15.94
N VAL A 772 -23.09 6.63 15.88
CA VAL A 772 -21.98 7.46 16.36
C VAL A 772 -21.84 7.31 17.87
N GLU A 773 -20.63 7.13 18.38
CA GLU A 773 -20.42 7.03 19.84
C GLU A 773 -20.99 8.22 20.63
N ASP A 774 -21.58 7.92 21.78
CA ASP A 774 -22.38 8.88 22.57
C ASP A 774 -21.61 10.18 22.94
N PRO A 775 -20.31 10.14 23.31
CA PRO A 775 -19.55 11.36 23.59
C PRO A 775 -19.38 12.28 22.38
N VAL A 776 -19.31 11.73 21.16
CA VAL A 776 -19.19 12.53 19.93
C VAL A 776 -20.54 13.11 19.54
N ARG A 777 -21.62 12.32 19.70
CA ARG A 777 -23.01 12.79 19.50
C ARG A 777 -23.33 13.97 20.41
N LEU A 778 -22.96 13.87 21.70
CA LEU A 778 -23.12 14.92 22.69
C LEU A 778 -22.29 16.18 22.36
N ALA A 779 -21.05 16.00 21.91
CA ALA A 779 -20.22 17.12 21.47
C ALA A 779 -20.86 17.83 20.27
N ALA A 780 -21.34 17.09 19.27
CA ALA A 780 -22.02 17.66 18.10
C ALA A 780 -23.28 18.45 18.49
N TRP A 781 -24.14 17.88 19.34
CA TRP A 781 -25.35 18.58 19.80
C TRP A 781 -25.03 19.86 20.58
N ASN A 782 -24.06 19.79 21.50
CA ASN A 782 -23.66 20.96 22.29
C ASN A 782 -23.02 22.03 21.41
N ALA A 783 -22.16 21.66 20.47
CA ALA A 783 -21.56 22.59 19.52
C ALA A 783 -22.63 23.30 18.68
N LEU A 784 -23.62 22.55 18.18
CA LEU A 784 -24.73 23.11 17.40
C LEU A 784 -25.61 24.06 18.22
N SER A 785 -25.88 23.71 19.48
CA SER A 785 -26.65 24.53 20.41
C SER A 785 -25.90 25.82 20.75
N ASN A 786 -24.61 25.72 21.05
CA ASN A 786 -23.75 26.86 21.39
C ASN A 786 -23.55 27.82 20.21
N ALA A 787 -23.45 27.29 18.98
CA ALA A 787 -23.34 28.07 17.76
C ALA A 787 -24.69 28.55 17.21
N CYS A 788 -25.81 28.28 17.91
CA CYS A 788 -27.17 28.59 17.47
C CYS A 788 -27.53 28.03 16.07
N ALA A 789 -26.94 26.90 15.69
CA ALA A 789 -27.03 26.30 14.35
C ALA A 789 -28.00 25.11 14.27
N LEU A 790 -28.71 24.78 15.35
CA LEU A 790 -29.70 23.68 15.36
C LEU A 790 -30.80 23.85 14.30
N GLU A 791 -31.17 25.09 13.97
CA GLU A 791 -32.19 25.41 12.96
C GLU A 791 -31.71 25.25 11.50
N LEU A 792 -30.40 25.14 11.29
CA LEU A 792 -29.78 25.06 9.96
C LEU A 792 -29.64 23.62 9.47
N LEU A 793 -29.86 22.63 10.36
CA LEU A 793 -29.80 21.23 9.97
C LEU A 793 -30.95 20.87 9.01
N PRO A 794 -30.70 19.97 8.04
CA PRO A 794 -31.70 19.56 7.08
C PRO A 794 -32.86 18.81 7.74
N PRO A 795 -34.02 18.70 7.07
CA PRO A 795 -35.07 17.75 7.46
C PRO A 795 -34.54 16.32 7.53
N LEU A 796 -35.13 15.50 8.39
CA LEU A 796 -34.62 14.16 8.68
C LEU A 796 -34.62 13.26 7.43
N GLU A 797 -35.62 13.40 6.55
CA GLU A 797 -35.73 12.64 5.30
C GLU A 797 -34.63 12.98 4.29
N LYS A 798 -34.01 14.15 4.46
CA LYS A 798 -32.90 14.62 3.64
C LYS A 798 -31.54 14.38 4.29
N CYS A 799 -31.44 13.71 5.44
CA CYS A 799 -30.15 13.33 6.02
C CYS A 799 -29.44 12.26 5.16
N ILE A 800 -28.18 11.95 5.49
CA ILE A 800 -27.33 11.04 4.70
C ILE A 800 -27.84 9.59 4.74
N ALA A 801 -28.30 9.14 5.90
CA ALA A 801 -28.73 7.77 6.17
C ALA A 801 -30.25 7.71 6.36
N ALA A 802 -30.81 6.49 6.41
CA ALA A 802 -32.23 6.28 6.62
C ALA A 802 -32.71 6.90 7.93
N THR A 803 -33.95 7.40 7.95
CA THR A 803 -34.55 8.07 9.11
C THR A 803 -34.55 7.19 10.36
N CYS A 804 -34.65 5.86 10.20
CA CYS A 804 -34.60 4.91 11.30
C CYS A 804 -33.28 4.96 12.07
N GLY A 805 -32.13 5.11 11.40
CA GLY A 805 -30.82 5.11 12.06
C GLY A 805 -30.57 6.32 12.96
N TYR A 806 -31.39 7.37 12.84
CA TYR A 806 -31.38 8.56 13.71
C TYR A 806 -32.39 8.48 14.87
N LEU A 807 -33.48 7.75 14.68
CA LEU A 807 -34.58 7.66 15.64
C LEU A 807 -34.47 6.40 16.50
N GLU A 808 -33.93 5.31 15.97
CA GLU A 808 -33.90 4.02 16.64
C GLU A 808 -32.47 3.46 16.79
N PRO A 809 -32.19 2.77 17.91
CA PRO A 809 -33.01 2.70 19.12
C PRO A 809 -33.15 4.05 19.84
N VAL A 810 -34.20 4.17 20.67
CA VAL A 810 -34.46 5.34 21.51
C VAL A 810 -33.26 5.64 22.43
N GLU A 811 -32.92 6.92 22.56
CA GLU A 811 -31.79 7.37 23.39
C GLU A 811 -31.92 6.98 24.87
N ASP A 812 -30.86 6.40 25.41
CA ASP A 812 -30.71 5.98 26.80
C ASP A 812 -29.63 6.76 27.56
N ASP A 813 -28.77 7.51 26.87
CA ASP A 813 -27.76 8.37 27.50
C ASP A 813 -28.40 9.58 28.20
N GLU A 814 -28.26 9.63 29.53
CA GLU A 814 -28.74 10.72 30.39
C GLU A 814 -28.27 12.09 29.91
N ARG A 815 -27.01 12.22 29.48
CA ARG A 815 -26.41 13.50 29.08
C ARG A 815 -27.03 14.02 27.79
N MET A 816 -27.35 13.12 26.86
CA MET A 816 -28.03 13.48 25.60
C MET A 816 -29.46 13.95 25.86
N LEU A 817 -30.23 13.20 26.66
CA LEU A 817 -31.60 13.56 27.02
C LEU A 817 -31.69 14.90 27.76
N GLU A 818 -30.76 15.16 28.67
CA GLU A 818 -30.64 16.47 29.33
C GLU A 818 -30.29 17.58 28.34
N ALA A 819 -29.41 17.32 27.37
CA ALA A 819 -29.04 18.30 26.35
C ALA A 819 -30.21 18.63 25.40
N TYR A 820 -31.03 17.64 25.04
CA TYR A 820 -32.27 17.85 24.28
C TYR A 820 -33.26 18.71 25.07
N CYS A 821 -33.51 18.37 26.34
CA CYS A 821 -34.41 19.13 27.21
C CYS A 821 -33.90 20.56 27.45
N LYS A 822 -32.59 20.76 27.61
CA LYS A 822 -31.98 22.08 27.76
C LYS A 822 -32.18 22.94 26.50
N SER A 823 -31.95 22.39 25.31
CA SER A 823 -32.20 23.10 24.04
C SER A 823 -33.68 23.44 23.84
N TRP A 824 -34.60 22.57 24.31
CA TRP A 824 -36.03 22.83 24.29
C TRP A 824 -36.42 23.99 25.22
N VAL A 825 -36.07 23.89 26.51
CA VAL A 825 -36.45 24.89 27.54
C VAL A 825 -35.80 26.26 27.27
N SER A 826 -34.61 26.29 26.69
CA SER A 826 -33.95 27.54 26.31
C SER A 826 -34.60 28.24 25.11
N GLY A 827 -35.44 27.56 24.32
CA GLY A 827 -36.03 28.08 23.08
C GLY A 827 -35.11 27.94 21.86
N ALA A 828 -33.98 27.25 21.98
CA ALA A 828 -33.06 27.02 20.86
C ALA A 828 -33.70 26.16 19.74
N LEU A 829 -34.75 25.38 20.07
CA LEU A 829 -35.49 24.54 19.12
C LEU A 829 -36.71 25.23 18.47
N ASP A 830 -37.10 26.42 18.90
CA ASP A 830 -38.33 27.06 18.44
C ASP A 830 -38.31 27.32 16.93
N LYS A 831 -37.18 27.88 16.46
CA LYS A 831 -36.95 28.12 15.03
C LYS A 831 -36.71 26.81 14.26
N ALA A 832 -36.04 25.84 14.88
CA ALA A 832 -35.85 24.51 14.31
C ALA A 832 -37.19 23.80 14.03
N ALA A 833 -38.16 23.94 14.94
CA ALA A 833 -39.51 23.41 14.77
C ALA A 833 -40.23 24.07 13.59
N SER A 834 -40.14 25.40 13.47
CA SER A 834 -40.78 26.12 12.36
C SER A 834 -40.20 25.77 10.98
N ARG A 835 -38.92 25.39 10.93
CA ARG A 835 -38.19 25.04 9.69
C ARG A 835 -38.21 23.54 9.38
N GLY A 836 -38.81 22.70 10.24
CA GLY A 836 -38.80 21.25 10.06
C GLY A 836 -37.39 20.64 10.13
N SER A 837 -36.52 21.20 10.96
CA SER A 837 -35.14 20.73 11.09
C SER A 837 -35.05 19.39 11.82
N ALA A 838 -34.11 18.53 11.42
CA ALA A 838 -33.88 17.23 12.07
C ALA A 838 -33.62 17.34 13.59
N SER A 839 -33.02 18.45 14.06
CA SER A 839 -32.78 18.68 15.49
C SER A 839 -34.05 18.67 16.32
N PHE A 840 -35.13 19.29 15.82
CA PHE A 840 -36.42 19.28 16.50
C PHE A 840 -37.05 17.88 16.49
N THR A 841 -37.05 17.21 15.34
CA THR A 841 -37.60 15.85 15.20
C THR A 841 -36.89 14.84 16.11
N LEU A 842 -35.56 14.91 16.20
CA LEU A 842 -34.74 14.10 17.11
C LEU A 842 -35.12 14.32 18.57
N ALA A 843 -35.11 15.59 19.02
CA ALA A 843 -35.45 15.92 20.41
C ALA A 843 -36.90 15.51 20.75
N LEU A 844 -37.84 15.75 19.83
CA LEU A 844 -39.24 15.37 19.98
C LEU A 844 -39.40 13.85 20.12
N HIS A 845 -38.79 13.07 19.23
CA HIS A 845 -38.84 11.61 19.25
C HIS A 845 -38.24 11.07 20.55
N HIS A 846 -36.99 11.40 20.83
CA HIS A 846 -36.24 10.81 21.93
C HIS A 846 -36.82 11.19 23.30
N LEU A 847 -37.22 12.46 23.49
CA LEU A 847 -37.87 12.89 24.75
C LEU A 847 -39.26 12.27 24.91
N SER A 848 -40.08 12.23 23.86
CA SER A 848 -41.41 11.60 23.93
C SER A 848 -41.29 10.11 24.25
N SER A 849 -40.47 9.38 23.49
CA SER A 849 -40.29 7.94 23.65
C SER A 849 -39.71 7.61 25.03
N PHE A 850 -38.69 8.34 25.50
CA PHE A 850 -38.10 8.14 26.83
C PHE A 850 -39.09 8.41 27.96
N ILE A 851 -39.86 9.51 27.89
CA ILE A 851 -40.78 9.90 28.96
C ILE A 851 -41.98 8.95 29.03
N PHE A 852 -42.51 8.52 27.87
CA PHE A 852 -43.81 7.86 27.80
C PHE A 852 -43.78 6.36 27.51
N GLN A 853 -42.66 5.80 27.03
CA GLN A 853 -42.65 4.41 26.51
C GLN A 853 -41.53 3.54 27.11
N THR A 854 -40.27 3.99 27.13
CA THR A 854 -39.11 3.13 27.40
C THR A 854 -38.56 3.19 28.83
N CYS A 855 -39.18 3.93 29.74
CA CYS A 855 -38.60 4.22 31.05
C CYS A 855 -38.60 3.01 32.01
N SER A 856 -37.42 2.54 32.40
CA SER A 856 -37.20 1.49 33.42
C SER A 856 -37.08 2.09 34.83
N GLY A 857 -37.28 1.28 35.88
CA GLY A 857 -37.34 1.76 37.28
C GLY A 857 -36.17 2.63 37.74
N ASN A 858 -34.94 2.35 37.28
CA ASN A 858 -33.75 3.11 37.65
C ASN A 858 -33.68 4.52 37.00
N MET A 859 -34.39 4.74 35.88
CA MET A 859 -34.38 6.00 35.12
C MET A 859 -35.58 6.90 35.44
N LEU A 860 -36.47 6.48 36.35
CA LEU A 860 -37.63 7.26 36.81
C LEU A 860 -37.26 8.65 37.37
N PRO A 861 -36.18 8.83 38.16
CA PRO A 861 -35.79 10.16 38.64
C PRO A 861 -35.44 11.12 37.50
N LEU A 862 -34.73 10.63 36.47
CA LEU A 862 -34.38 11.40 35.29
C LEU A 862 -35.64 11.74 34.48
N ARG A 863 -36.53 10.78 34.23
CA ARG A 863 -37.82 11.03 33.58
C ARG A 863 -38.60 12.13 34.29
N ASN A 864 -38.73 12.04 35.61
CA ASN A 864 -39.49 13.00 36.39
C ASN A 864 -38.83 14.38 36.35
N LYS A 865 -37.49 14.46 36.40
CA LYS A 865 -36.72 15.71 36.23
C LYS A 865 -36.96 16.36 34.87
N LEU A 866 -36.90 15.60 33.78
CA LEU A 866 -37.11 16.10 32.41
C LEU A 866 -38.56 16.55 32.21
N ALA A 867 -39.54 15.73 32.63
CA ALA A 867 -40.96 16.05 32.54
C ALA A 867 -41.31 17.33 33.33
N LYS A 868 -40.83 17.47 34.57
CA LYS A 868 -41.00 18.70 35.37
C LYS A 868 -40.38 19.92 34.68
N SER A 869 -39.23 19.76 34.02
CA SER A 869 -38.54 20.87 33.34
C SER A 869 -39.32 21.35 32.12
N LEU A 870 -39.85 20.42 31.31
CA LEU A 870 -40.69 20.74 30.16
C LEU A 870 -42.04 21.36 30.59
N LEU A 871 -42.67 20.87 31.67
CA LEU A 871 -43.90 21.45 32.22
C LEU A 871 -43.70 22.87 32.75
N ARG A 872 -42.55 23.13 33.39
CA ARG A 872 -42.19 24.50 33.83
C ARG A 872 -42.02 25.44 32.63
N ASP A 873 -41.44 24.97 31.55
CA ASP A 873 -41.29 25.75 30.32
C ASP A 873 -42.65 26.06 29.68
N TYR A 874 -43.54 25.07 29.55
CA TYR A 874 -44.93 25.25 29.14
C TYR A 874 -45.65 26.32 29.96
N SER A 875 -45.53 26.27 31.30
CA SER A 875 -46.18 27.24 32.20
C SER A 875 -45.69 28.68 31.99
N ARG A 876 -44.43 28.86 31.56
CA ARG A 876 -43.78 30.16 31.44
C ARG A 876 -43.96 30.77 30.05
N LYS A 877 -44.01 29.95 28.99
CA LYS A 877 -44.03 30.40 27.60
C LYS A 877 -45.28 29.88 26.89
N LYS A 878 -46.29 30.74 26.73
CA LYS A 878 -47.53 30.39 25.98
C LYS A 878 -47.27 29.92 24.54
N GLN A 879 -46.19 30.41 23.91
CA GLN A 879 -45.80 29.99 22.55
C GLN A 879 -45.36 28.53 22.45
N HIS A 880 -45.01 27.90 23.59
CA HIS A 880 -44.58 26.49 23.65
C HIS A 880 -45.76 25.53 23.87
N GLU A 881 -46.99 26.03 23.92
CA GLU A 881 -48.20 25.21 23.98
C GLU A 881 -48.30 24.26 22.77
N SER A 882 -48.02 24.75 21.56
CA SER A 882 -48.02 23.92 20.35
C SER A 882 -46.93 22.85 20.36
N LEU A 883 -45.73 23.20 20.83
CA LEU A 883 -44.59 22.28 20.92
C LEU A 883 -44.85 21.16 21.94
N PHE A 884 -45.42 21.49 23.10
CA PHE A 884 -45.75 20.51 24.13
C PHE A 884 -46.91 19.60 23.70
N VAL A 885 -47.90 20.13 22.96
CA VAL A 885 -48.94 19.30 22.35
C VAL A 885 -48.34 18.31 21.34
N ASN A 886 -47.39 18.75 20.49
CA ASN A 886 -46.69 17.86 19.58
C ASN A 886 -45.95 16.73 20.32
N LEU A 887 -45.35 17.01 21.49
CA LEU A 887 -44.69 16.00 22.33
C LEU A 887 -45.68 14.92 22.83
N LEU A 888 -46.89 15.32 23.20
CA LEU A 888 -47.92 14.39 23.69
C LEU A 888 -48.59 13.60 22.56
N GLU A 889 -48.75 14.21 21.40
CA GLU A 889 -49.37 13.58 20.22
C GLU A 889 -48.38 12.76 19.39
N TYR A 890 -47.07 12.89 19.66
CA TYR A 890 -46.02 12.21 18.90
C TYR A 890 -46.21 10.69 18.86
N GLN A 891 -46.31 10.13 17.65
CA GLN A 891 -46.36 8.68 17.44
C GLN A 891 -45.10 8.20 16.75
N ARG A 892 -44.63 7.02 17.16
CA ARG A 892 -43.47 6.38 16.56
C ARG A 892 -43.79 6.02 15.09
N PRO A 893 -42.85 6.21 14.14
CA PRO A 893 -43.08 5.94 12.73
C PRO A 893 -43.49 4.48 12.40
N ASP A 894 -43.10 3.50 13.23
CA ASP A 894 -43.35 2.07 13.00
C ASP A 894 -44.80 1.60 13.29
N THR A 895 -45.63 2.42 13.94
CA THR A 895 -46.99 2.06 14.38
C THR A 895 -48.10 2.31 13.34
N ARG A 896 -47.83 2.15 12.04
CA ARG A 896 -48.83 2.38 10.97
C ARG A 896 -49.83 1.23 10.72
N SER A 897 -49.99 0.29 11.65
CA SER A 897 -51.00 -0.77 11.54
C SER A 897 -52.08 -0.59 12.62
N GLU A 898 -53.30 -0.31 12.13
CA GLU A 898 -54.63 -0.56 12.73
C GLU A 898 -55.24 0.43 13.76
N MET A 899 -56.09 1.35 13.25
CA MET A 899 -57.36 1.87 13.84
C MET A 899 -57.30 2.73 15.15
N PRO A 900 -58.37 3.48 15.54
CA PRO A 900 -58.27 4.76 16.25
C PRO A 900 -58.01 4.60 17.75
N GLN A 901 -56.75 4.41 18.15
CA GLN A 901 -56.29 4.45 19.55
C GLN A 901 -55.73 5.82 19.98
N HIS A 902 -55.91 6.86 19.15
CA HIS A 902 -55.30 8.19 19.33
C HIS A 902 -55.66 8.87 20.67
N SER A 903 -56.91 8.74 21.13
CA SER A 903 -57.37 9.37 22.38
C SER A 903 -56.89 8.63 23.63
N CYS A 904 -56.86 7.29 23.61
CA CYS A 904 -56.46 6.45 24.74
C CYS A 904 -54.97 6.64 25.10
N ASN A 905 -54.10 6.74 24.09
CA ASN A 905 -52.66 6.96 24.31
C ASN A 905 -52.35 8.33 24.93
N VAL A 906 -53.07 9.39 24.54
CA VAL A 906 -52.84 10.74 25.11
C VAL A 906 -53.30 10.81 26.57
N VAL A 907 -54.41 10.14 26.94
CA VAL A 907 -54.87 10.04 28.33
C VAL A 907 -53.85 9.31 29.21
N ASN A 908 -53.28 8.20 28.72
CA ASN A 908 -52.23 7.47 29.43
C ASN A 908 -50.95 8.32 29.62
N ARG A 909 -50.55 9.10 28.60
CA ARG A 909 -49.41 10.02 28.70
C ARG A 909 -49.63 11.16 29.69
N LEU A 910 -50.85 11.71 29.75
CA LEU A 910 -51.23 12.71 30.76
C LEU A 910 -51.15 12.13 32.18
N GLN A 911 -51.50 10.85 32.36
CA GLN A 911 -51.36 10.18 33.65
C GLN A 911 -49.89 10.03 34.06
N ILE A 912 -49.00 9.65 33.13
CA ILE A 912 -47.54 9.60 33.38
C ILE A 912 -47.00 10.98 33.79
N LEU A 913 -47.48 12.07 33.20
CA LEU A 913 -47.09 13.43 33.61
C LEU A 913 -47.57 13.78 35.02
N LYS A 914 -48.78 13.36 35.42
CA LYS A 914 -49.28 13.55 36.80
C LYS A 914 -48.41 12.82 37.81
N GLU A 915 -48.02 11.58 37.50
CA GLU A 915 -47.09 10.80 38.33
C GLU A 915 -45.72 11.47 38.43
N ALA A 916 -45.20 11.97 37.30
CA ALA A 916 -43.92 12.68 37.26
C ALA A 916 -43.91 13.98 38.07
N CYS A 917 -45.07 14.58 38.37
CA CYS A 917 -45.18 15.78 39.21
C CYS A 917 -44.91 15.52 40.69
N GLU A 918 -44.94 14.26 41.15
CA GLU A 918 -44.66 13.85 42.56
C GLU A 918 -45.42 14.72 43.59
N GLY A 919 -46.68 15.06 43.32
CA GLY A 919 -47.53 15.84 44.24
C GLY A 919 -47.30 17.35 44.23
N ASN A 920 -46.50 17.91 43.31
CA ASN A 920 -46.33 19.35 43.18
C ASN A 920 -47.61 20.03 42.63
N SER A 921 -48.33 20.75 43.50
CA SER A 921 -49.64 21.36 43.19
C SER A 921 -49.61 22.36 42.03
N SER A 922 -48.52 23.13 41.87
CA SER A 922 -48.42 24.09 40.76
C SER A 922 -48.31 23.38 39.42
N LEU A 923 -47.50 22.31 39.32
CA LEU A 923 -47.33 21.56 38.08
C LEU A 923 -48.56 20.71 37.74
N LEU A 924 -49.23 20.15 38.75
CA LEU A 924 -50.49 19.42 38.56
C LEU A 924 -51.57 20.31 37.94
N SER A 925 -51.67 21.58 38.39
CA SER A 925 -52.61 22.54 37.81
C SER A 925 -52.33 22.85 36.33
N GLU A 926 -51.06 22.82 35.92
CA GLU A 926 -50.66 23.02 34.52
C GLU A 926 -50.98 21.79 33.66
N VAL A 927 -50.84 20.58 34.20
CA VAL A 927 -51.28 19.34 33.52
C VAL A 927 -52.80 19.34 33.32
N GLU A 928 -53.58 19.83 34.29
CA GLU A 928 -55.03 19.99 34.16
C GLU A 928 -55.41 21.02 33.09
N LYS A 929 -54.75 22.19 33.06
CA LYS A 929 -54.93 23.17 31.97
C LYS A 929 -54.63 22.55 30.61
N LEU A 930 -53.54 21.81 30.50
CA LEU A 930 -53.14 21.18 29.25
C LEU A 930 -54.14 20.10 28.80
N SER A 931 -54.71 19.34 29.74
CA SER A 931 -55.80 18.41 29.43
C SER A 931 -57.03 19.12 28.84
N SER A 932 -57.38 20.30 29.35
CA SER A 932 -58.49 21.10 28.83
C SER A 932 -58.23 21.66 27.42
N VAL A 933 -56.97 21.99 27.11
CA VAL A 933 -56.55 22.48 25.78
C VAL A 933 -56.68 21.37 24.73
N ILE A 934 -56.25 20.15 25.05
CA ILE A 934 -56.36 18.99 24.14
C ILE A 934 -57.82 18.64 23.88
N ILE A 935 -58.65 18.62 24.93
CA ILE A 935 -60.11 18.36 24.81
C ILE A 935 -60.78 19.42 23.93
N ARG A 936 -60.39 20.70 24.07
CA ARG A 936 -60.89 21.79 23.20
C ARG A 936 -60.47 21.62 21.74
N LYS A 937 -59.23 21.20 21.47
CA LYS A 937 -58.77 20.93 20.09
C LYS A 937 -59.50 19.76 19.43
N GLN A 938 -59.81 18.70 20.19
CA GLN A 938 -60.57 17.55 19.68
C GLN A 938 -62.04 17.90 19.34
N HIS A 939 -62.63 18.90 19.98
CA HIS A 939 -63.99 19.38 19.70
C HIS A 939 -64.08 20.40 18.54
N VAL A 940 -62.98 21.00 18.11
CA VAL A 940 -62.96 21.98 16.99
C VAL A 940 -62.66 21.30 15.64
N GLY A 941 -62.18 20.06 15.65
CA GLY A 941 -61.88 19.26 14.45
C GLY A 941 -62.94 18.22 14.07
N SER A 942 -64.13 18.24 14.69
CA SER A 942 -65.28 17.40 14.34
C SER A 942 -66.25 18.10 13.40
#